data_AF-A0AB40AI03-F1
#
_entry.id   AF-A0AB40AI03-F1
#
_cell.length_a   1.000
_cell.length_b   1.000
_cell.length_c   1.000
_cell.angle_alpha   90.00
_cell.angle_beta   90.00
_cell.angle_gamma   90.00
#
_symmetry.space_group_name_H-M   'P 1'
#
loop_
_entity.id
_entity.type
_entity.pdbx_description
1 polymer ?
#
loop_
_entity_poly.entity_id
_entity_poly.type
_entity_poly.pdbx_seq_one_letter_code
_entity_poly.pdbx_strand_id
1 'polypeptide(L)'
;MDEGNNDIVSLTRQIEQLQRAERDELRKDIEQLCMQQAGPGYLAVATRMHFQRTAGLEQEIESLQKKLAAGTRDKQNLQEELSEAYRIKSQLADLHGAEVIKNKEAEKQLKFFQSSVAAAFAERDQALMESEKAKEHEEAMLQKLTHLENRVEELHSACLDEQTLNSTLQLELMQIKEHNEYFEKVVDKFFEIHEKNAGFSADNTWKEKCLCLLNDSSDKWTFNDDSESFSLKYIASLEEELGKLRNSVDKLQSNIRMGLDIERHLKIKVQSLERAQIALDDMIQNGLSSLRDFQKQQRMEITKILEGETLQLKTILLDIQNKFSQIHMERELKLEALQSEKVSEDTECRDVHITNDLDSGVLAEKNDPPVASSTNKIPDASDALSQALQEKVAALLLLSQQEERHLFEGDVNKALLKKVEELQRNLSQVTNEKVNALMELAQLKREYQLLQENSIISEKGTVAHEQGTLKNLLKRTYLKHWVGKGSSEHENEFHQGTTESSSVNRKISMDLARLKIENAALQESLANMERLTSSIRKLHVSLLKAKDDVKSGSPVENIIKTLESVLVEANNMKTAIGSSLPVSWSADVDASIIYANLYEPTGSPETPKNNKADPVSVAGFEMVELLILAVLLQKETLMGISENPHI
;
A
#
# COMPACT_ATOMS: atom_id res chain seq x y z
N MET A 1 -92.59 128.45 -4.80
CA MET A 1 -92.29 128.50 -3.35
C MET A 1 -93.50 127.94 -2.63
N ASP A 2 -93.49 126.65 -2.26
CA ASP A 2 -94.16 126.08 -1.05
C ASP A 2 -94.07 124.53 -0.95
N GLU A 3 -93.70 123.82 -2.02
CA GLU A 3 -93.67 122.33 -1.98
C GLU A 3 -92.46 121.75 -1.23
N GLY A 4 -91.27 122.37 -1.32
CA GLY A 4 -90.07 121.86 -0.63
C GLY A 4 -90.09 121.98 0.90
N ASN A 5 -90.95 122.83 1.48
CA ASN A 5 -91.03 123.01 2.93
C ASN A 5 -91.98 121.98 3.58
N ASN A 6 -93.01 121.52 2.86
CA ASN A 6 -93.90 120.45 3.31
C ASN A 6 -93.22 119.07 3.29
N ASP A 7 -92.35 118.80 2.31
CA ASP A 7 -91.58 117.54 2.26
C ASP A 7 -90.55 117.44 3.39
N ILE A 8 -89.89 118.55 3.74
CA ILE A 8 -88.94 118.61 4.86
C ILE A 8 -89.68 118.37 6.19
N VAL A 9 -90.86 118.96 6.39
CA VAL A 9 -91.67 118.74 7.59
C VAL A 9 -92.20 117.30 7.67
N SER A 10 -92.61 116.71 6.53
CA SER A 10 -93.05 115.31 6.43
C SER A 10 -91.90 114.33 6.74
N LEU A 11 -90.73 114.51 6.13
CA LEU A 11 -89.52 113.72 6.38
C LEU A 11 -89.05 113.86 7.83
N THR A 12 -89.09 115.06 8.40
CA THR A 12 -88.73 115.30 9.80
C THR A 12 -89.68 114.56 10.74
N ARG A 13 -90.99 114.55 10.44
CA ARG A 13 -91.99 113.81 11.21
C ARG A 13 -91.84 112.30 11.08
N GLN A 14 -91.48 111.81 9.89
CA GLN A 14 -91.23 110.39 9.64
C GLN A 14 -89.93 109.91 10.32
N ILE A 15 -88.88 110.72 10.32
CA ILE A 15 -87.64 110.48 11.07
C ILE A 15 -87.93 110.45 12.58
N GLU A 16 -88.72 111.39 13.07
CA GLU A 16 -89.13 111.40 14.48
C GLU A 16 -90.00 110.19 14.86
N GLN A 17 -90.87 109.73 13.97
CA GLN A 17 -91.70 108.54 14.18
C GLN A 17 -90.85 107.26 14.15
N LEU A 18 -89.90 107.13 13.22
CA LEU A 18 -88.94 106.03 13.19
C LEU A 18 -88.01 106.04 14.42
N GLN A 19 -87.61 107.22 14.90
CA GLN A 19 -86.76 107.36 16.09
C GLN A 19 -87.49 107.10 17.41
N ARG A 20 -88.74 107.54 17.56
CA ARG A 20 -89.49 107.41 18.82
C ARG A 20 -90.41 106.20 18.89
N ALA A 21 -90.94 105.73 17.77
CA ALA A 21 -91.81 104.55 17.77
C ALA A 21 -90.97 103.31 17.52
N GLU A 22 -90.41 103.16 16.31
CA GLU A 22 -89.76 101.90 15.93
C GLU A 22 -88.44 101.67 16.67
N ARG A 23 -87.57 102.68 16.79
CA ARG A 23 -86.29 102.49 17.49
C ARG A 23 -86.49 102.30 18.99
N ASP A 24 -87.40 103.04 19.63
CA ASP A 24 -87.63 102.87 21.07
C ASP A 24 -88.42 101.59 21.39
N GLU A 25 -89.30 101.12 20.49
CA GLU A 25 -89.99 99.83 20.59
C GLU A 25 -89.03 98.66 20.37
N LEU A 26 -88.18 98.72 19.33
CA LEU A 26 -87.10 97.74 19.13
C LEU A 26 -86.12 97.73 20.30
N ARG A 27 -85.81 98.90 20.87
CA ARG A 27 -84.95 98.98 22.05
C ARG A 27 -85.61 98.32 23.26
N LYS A 28 -86.91 98.53 23.49
CA LYS A 28 -87.67 97.86 24.54
C LYS A 28 -87.74 96.35 24.32
N ASP A 29 -87.91 95.90 23.08
CA ASP A 29 -87.92 94.47 22.72
C ASP A 29 -86.55 93.83 22.98
N ILE A 30 -85.46 94.50 22.60
CA ILE A 30 -84.08 94.05 22.91
C ILE A 30 -83.84 94.03 24.41
N GLU A 31 -84.25 95.06 25.15
CA GLU A 31 -84.13 95.13 26.61
C GLU A 31 -84.97 94.01 27.28
N GLN A 32 -86.17 93.71 26.77
CA GLN A 32 -87.02 92.63 27.25
C GLN A 32 -86.44 91.25 26.94
N LEU A 33 -85.88 91.04 25.75
CA LEU A 33 -85.12 89.82 25.39
C LEU A 33 -83.89 89.65 26.29
N CYS A 34 -83.14 90.72 26.52
CA CYS A 34 -81.99 90.70 27.41
C CYS A 34 -82.40 90.42 28.86
N MET A 35 -83.52 90.98 29.37
CA MET A 35 -84.03 90.67 30.70
C MET A 35 -84.54 89.23 30.83
N GLN A 36 -85.19 88.69 29.78
CA GLN A 36 -85.63 87.30 29.74
C GLN A 36 -84.45 86.31 29.69
N GLN A 37 -83.37 86.67 28.97
CA GLN A 37 -82.14 85.88 28.88
C GLN A 37 -81.16 86.13 30.05
N ALA A 38 -81.30 87.25 30.79
CA ALA A 38 -80.51 87.56 31.98
C ALA A 38 -81.08 86.93 33.27
N GLY A 39 -82.23 86.25 33.20
CA GLY A 39 -82.77 85.50 34.32
C GLY A 39 -81.88 84.30 34.71
N PRO A 40 -81.82 83.90 36.00
CA PRO A 40 -81.00 82.78 36.47
C PRO A 40 -81.20 81.46 35.70
N GLY A 41 -82.39 81.25 35.13
CA GLY A 41 -82.74 80.04 34.38
C GLY A 41 -82.04 79.89 33.03
N TYR A 42 -81.92 80.95 32.21
CA TYR A 42 -81.27 80.87 30.89
C TYR A 42 -79.76 80.66 31.02
N LEU A 43 -79.11 81.42 31.91
CA LEU A 43 -77.69 81.25 32.21
C LEU A 43 -77.40 79.84 32.73
N ALA A 44 -78.24 79.29 33.60
CA ALA A 44 -78.09 77.92 34.10
C ALA A 44 -78.22 76.85 33.00
N VAL A 45 -79.16 77.02 32.05
CA VAL A 45 -79.34 76.09 30.92
C VAL A 45 -78.17 76.17 29.92
N ALA A 46 -77.74 77.37 29.53
CA ALA A 46 -76.58 77.57 28.67
C ALA A 46 -75.32 76.98 29.31
N THR A 47 -75.09 77.26 30.59
CA THR A 47 -73.97 76.73 31.37
C THR A 47 -74.01 75.20 31.45
N ARG A 48 -75.19 74.61 31.68
CA ARG A 48 -75.38 73.14 31.68
C ARG A 48 -75.07 72.52 30.31
N MET A 49 -75.54 73.12 29.22
CA MET A 49 -75.23 72.65 27.86
C MET A 49 -73.73 72.76 27.57
N HIS A 50 -73.08 73.86 27.97
CA HIS A 50 -71.64 74.03 27.82
C HIS A 50 -70.86 72.98 28.63
N PHE A 51 -71.22 72.73 29.89
CA PHE A 51 -70.59 71.68 30.69
C PHE A 51 -70.82 70.29 30.12
N GLN A 52 -72.02 69.96 29.64
CA GLN A 52 -72.31 68.66 29.03
C GLN A 52 -71.51 68.47 27.73
N ARG A 53 -71.42 69.49 26.87
CA ARG A 53 -70.60 69.45 25.67
C ARG A 53 -69.11 69.32 26.01
N THR A 54 -68.65 70.03 27.03
CA THR A 54 -67.25 69.97 27.50
C THR A 54 -66.92 68.58 28.03
N ALA A 55 -67.76 68.00 28.90
CA ALA A 55 -67.58 66.64 29.41
C ALA A 55 -67.63 65.57 28.30
N GLY A 56 -68.53 65.73 27.32
CA GLY A 56 -68.59 64.85 26.15
C GLY A 56 -67.31 64.91 25.31
N LEU A 57 -66.78 66.11 25.06
CA LEU A 57 -65.52 66.30 24.36
C LEU A 57 -64.32 65.78 25.17
N GLU A 58 -64.30 65.97 26.49
CA GLU A 58 -63.26 65.42 27.37
C GLU A 58 -63.25 63.88 27.33
N GLN A 59 -64.42 63.24 27.38
CA GLN A 59 -64.53 61.79 27.26
C GLN A 59 -64.08 61.30 25.87
N GLU A 60 -64.44 62.01 24.80
CA GLU A 60 -64.00 61.69 23.44
C GLU A 60 -62.48 61.83 23.31
N ILE A 61 -61.90 62.92 23.84
CA ILE A 61 -60.45 63.14 23.90
C ILE A 61 -59.77 62.01 24.67
N GLU A 62 -60.27 61.63 25.84
CA GLU A 62 -59.72 60.53 26.63
C GLU A 62 -59.81 59.20 25.87
N SER A 63 -60.92 58.94 25.17
CA SER A 63 -61.10 57.74 24.36
C SER A 63 -60.11 57.70 23.18
N LEU A 64 -59.88 58.83 22.53
CA LEU A 64 -58.93 58.98 21.42
C LEU A 64 -57.50 58.85 21.93
N GLN A 65 -57.17 59.41 23.10
CA GLN A 65 -55.87 59.23 23.74
C GLN A 65 -55.61 57.75 24.06
N LYS A 66 -56.60 57.02 24.59
CA LYS A 66 -56.48 55.57 24.83
C LYS A 66 -56.26 54.78 23.54
N LYS A 67 -57.00 55.09 22.46
CA LYS A 67 -56.81 54.47 21.14
C LYS A 67 -55.44 54.80 20.54
N LEU A 68 -54.97 56.04 20.68
CA LEU A 68 -53.64 56.46 20.22
C LEU A 68 -52.54 55.73 21.00
N ALA A 69 -52.68 55.60 22.32
CA ALA A 69 -51.73 54.86 23.15
C ALA A 69 -51.72 53.36 22.79
N ALA A 70 -52.88 52.75 22.54
CA ALA A 70 -52.98 51.37 22.06
C ALA A 70 -52.30 51.20 20.70
N GLY A 71 -52.63 52.06 19.72
CA GLY A 71 -52.01 52.02 18.38
C GLY A 71 -50.50 52.28 18.41
N THR A 72 -50.00 53.10 19.33
CA THR A 72 -48.57 53.32 19.52
C THR A 72 -47.88 52.06 20.07
N ARG A 73 -48.52 51.36 21.01
CA ARG A 73 -48.01 50.08 21.53
C ARG A 73 -48.01 49.00 20.46
N ASP A 74 -49.08 48.88 19.68
CA ASP A 74 -49.16 47.89 18.60
C ASP A 74 -48.11 48.16 17.52
N LYS A 75 -47.87 49.44 17.19
CA LYS A 75 -46.77 49.83 16.29
C LYS A 75 -45.41 49.39 16.83
N GLN A 76 -45.16 49.58 18.12
CA GLN A 76 -43.91 49.16 18.77
C GLN A 76 -43.76 47.64 18.72
N ASN A 77 -44.82 46.89 19.04
CA ASN A 77 -44.82 45.42 18.96
C ASN A 77 -44.54 44.93 17.53
N LEU A 78 -45.19 45.50 16.52
CA LEU A 78 -44.93 45.16 15.12
C LEU A 78 -43.49 45.48 14.68
N GLN A 79 -42.91 46.56 15.22
CA GLN A 79 -41.51 46.89 14.95
C GLN A 79 -40.56 45.86 15.58
N GLU A 80 -40.87 45.38 16.78
CA GLU A 80 -40.12 44.30 17.45
C GLU A 80 -40.25 42.98 16.67
N GLU A 81 -41.47 42.57 16.29
CA GLU A 81 -41.71 41.38 15.47
C GLU A 81 -41.00 41.44 14.11
N LEU A 82 -41.00 42.62 13.47
CA LEU A 82 -40.28 42.82 12.21
C LEU A 82 -38.77 42.67 12.40
N SER A 83 -38.22 43.23 13.49
CA SER A 83 -36.79 43.11 13.80
C SER A 83 -36.39 41.65 14.05
N GLU A 84 -37.25 40.90 14.74
CA GLU A 84 -37.03 39.49 15.01
C GLU A 84 -37.16 38.64 13.73
N ALA A 85 -38.11 38.95 12.86
CA ALA A 85 -38.25 38.30 11.55
C ALA A 85 -37.00 38.51 10.67
N TYR A 86 -36.42 39.72 10.67
CA TYR A 86 -35.15 39.98 9.97
C TYR A 86 -33.98 39.23 10.60
N ARG A 87 -33.94 39.13 11.94
CA ARG A 87 -32.92 38.36 12.67
C ARG A 87 -32.97 36.88 12.28
N ILE A 88 -34.17 36.27 12.32
CA ILE A 88 -34.39 34.87 11.91
C ILE A 88 -34.03 34.67 10.44
N LYS A 89 -34.41 35.60 9.55
CA LYS A 89 -34.06 35.54 8.13
C LYS A 89 -32.55 35.52 7.90
N SER A 90 -31.80 36.33 8.65
CA SER A 90 -30.33 36.34 8.58
C SER A 90 -29.76 34.99 9.04
N GLN A 91 -30.22 34.48 10.20
CA GLN A 91 -29.76 33.19 10.71
C GLN A 91 -30.05 32.04 9.74
N LEU A 92 -31.22 32.05 9.09
CA LEU A 92 -31.58 31.04 8.09
C LEU A 92 -30.67 31.12 6.86
N ALA A 93 -30.30 32.32 6.41
CA ALA A 93 -29.38 32.51 5.30
C ALA A 93 -27.97 31.96 5.64
N ASP A 94 -27.49 32.20 6.86
CA ASP A 94 -26.20 31.69 7.33
C ASP A 94 -26.21 30.16 7.43
N LEU A 95 -27.27 29.57 8.01
CA LEU A 95 -27.45 28.12 8.09
C LEU A 95 -27.53 27.46 6.70
N HIS A 96 -28.28 28.06 5.77
CA HIS A 96 -28.34 27.58 4.40
C HIS A 96 -26.97 27.65 3.71
N GLY A 97 -26.22 28.74 3.92
CA GLY A 97 -24.84 28.88 3.42
C GLY A 97 -23.92 27.78 3.97
N ALA A 98 -23.99 27.50 5.27
CA ALA A 98 -23.22 26.44 5.91
C ALA A 98 -23.59 25.05 5.35
N GLU A 99 -24.87 24.75 5.16
CA GLU A 99 -25.31 23.48 4.60
C GLU A 99 -24.90 23.31 3.14
N VAL A 100 -24.94 24.38 2.34
CA VAL A 100 -24.43 24.37 0.95
C VAL A 100 -22.93 24.08 0.91
N ILE A 101 -22.14 24.66 1.81
CA ILE A 101 -20.69 24.38 1.90
C ILE A 101 -20.46 22.92 2.27
N LYS A 102 -21.20 22.41 3.27
CA LYS A 102 -21.13 21.00 3.69
C LYS A 102 -21.51 20.05 2.55
N ASN A 103 -22.56 20.37 1.78
CA ASN A 103 -22.98 19.55 0.65
C ASN A 103 -21.94 19.56 -0.48
N LYS A 104 -21.33 20.73 -0.79
CA LYS A 104 -20.21 20.80 -1.73
C LYS A 104 -19.00 19.97 -1.29
N GLU A 105 -18.70 19.92 0.00
CA GLU A 105 -17.62 19.07 0.52
C GLU A 105 -17.97 17.58 0.47
N ALA A 106 -19.22 17.21 0.73
CA ALA A 106 -19.71 15.85 0.55
C ALA A 106 -19.65 15.40 -0.92
N GLU A 107 -19.99 16.27 -1.88
CA GLU A 107 -19.84 15.98 -3.31
C GLU A 107 -18.38 15.77 -3.71
N LYS A 108 -17.45 16.56 -3.17
CA LYS A 108 -16.00 16.36 -3.40
C LYS A 108 -15.54 15.01 -2.85
N GLN A 109 -16.00 14.63 -1.66
CA GLN A 109 -15.73 13.32 -1.07
C GLN A 109 -16.23 12.18 -1.95
N LEU A 110 -17.48 12.29 -2.41
CA LEU A 110 -18.10 11.29 -3.26
C LEU A 110 -17.31 11.13 -4.56
N LYS A 111 -16.94 12.22 -5.23
CA LYS A 111 -16.08 12.18 -6.43
C LYS A 111 -14.72 11.56 -6.15
N PHE A 112 -14.08 11.90 -5.03
CA PHE A 112 -12.81 11.29 -4.62
C PHE A 112 -12.93 9.77 -4.46
N PHE A 113 -13.97 9.29 -3.77
CA PHE A 113 -14.20 7.85 -3.62
C PHE A 113 -14.52 7.18 -4.95
N GLN A 114 -15.32 7.80 -5.82
CA GLN A 114 -15.58 7.29 -7.17
C GLN A 114 -14.29 7.13 -7.98
N SER A 115 -13.42 8.16 -7.99
CA SER A 115 -12.13 8.10 -8.68
C SER A 115 -11.20 7.04 -8.07
N SER A 116 -11.17 6.93 -6.74
CA SER A 116 -10.33 5.93 -6.05
C SER A 116 -10.79 4.51 -6.36
N VAL A 117 -12.11 4.27 -6.38
CA VAL A 117 -12.69 2.98 -6.73
C VAL A 117 -12.42 2.64 -8.19
N ALA A 118 -12.57 3.60 -9.11
CA ALA A 118 -12.26 3.40 -10.52
C ALA A 118 -10.76 3.06 -10.74
N ALA A 119 -9.85 3.73 -10.04
CA ALA A 119 -8.42 3.43 -10.08
C ALA A 119 -8.11 2.03 -9.54
N ALA A 120 -8.70 1.64 -8.40
CA ALA A 120 -8.52 0.30 -7.83
C ALA A 120 -9.04 -0.81 -8.77
N PHE A 121 -10.15 -0.57 -9.48
CA PHE A 121 -10.63 -1.50 -10.50
C PHE A 121 -9.68 -1.59 -11.69
N ALA A 122 -9.15 -0.47 -12.18
CA ALA A 122 -8.18 -0.47 -13.26
C ALA A 122 -6.87 -1.19 -12.87
N GLU A 123 -6.37 -0.97 -11.66
CA GLU A 123 -5.19 -1.67 -11.13
C GLU A 123 -5.44 -3.18 -10.99
N ARG A 124 -6.62 -3.57 -10.49
CA ARG A 124 -7.01 -4.99 -10.40
C ARG A 124 -7.09 -5.63 -11.78
N ASP A 125 -7.71 -4.97 -12.74
CA ASP A 125 -7.89 -5.51 -14.09
C ASP A 125 -6.52 -5.61 -14.81
N GLN A 126 -5.60 -4.68 -14.58
CA GLN A 126 -4.21 -4.76 -15.04
C GLN A 126 -3.47 -5.95 -14.41
N ALA A 127 -3.54 -6.11 -13.09
CA ALA A 127 -2.91 -7.23 -12.39
C ALA A 127 -3.48 -8.59 -12.81
N LEU A 128 -4.79 -8.64 -13.13
CA LEU A 128 -5.43 -9.84 -13.65
C LEU A 128 -4.89 -10.19 -15.04
N MET A 129 -4.80 -9.21 -15.95
CA MET A 129 -4.22 -9.41 -17.28
C MET A 129 -2.76 -9.87 -17.21
N GLU A 130 -1.95 -9.27 -16.33
CA GLU A 130 -0.56 -9.69 -16.10
C GLU A 130 -0.48 -11.12 -15.54
N SER A 131 -1.38 -11.50 -14.63
CA SER A 131 -1.49 -12.85 -14.10
C SER A 131 -1.89 -13.86 -15.17
N GLU A 132 -2.83 -13.53 -16.03
CA GLU A 132 -3.24 -14.39 -17.15
C GLU A 132 -2.08 -14.60 -18.11
N LYS A 133 -1.35 -13.54 -18.47
CA LYS A 133 -0.16 -13.64 -19.33
C LYS A 133 0.95 -14.48 -18.70
N ALA A 134 1.17 -14.37 -17.39
CA ALA A 134 2.14 -15.19 -16.67
C ALA A 134 1.74 -16.68 -16.68
N LYS A 135 0.46 -16.97 -16.49
CA LYS A 135 -0.09 -18.33 -16.56
C LYS A 135 0.07 -18.94 -17.96
N GLU A 136 -0.23 -18.17 -19.02
CA GLU A 136 -0.01 -18.62 -20.40
C GLU A 136 1.46 -18.98 -20.67
N HIS A 137 2.40 -18.19 -20.13
CA HIS A 137 3.83 -18.48 -20.25
C HIS A 137 4.24 -19.73 -19.46
N GLU A 138 3.69 -19.94 -18.26
CA GLU A 138 3.91 -21.15 -17.46
C GLU A 138 3.43 -22.41 -18.20
N GLU A 139 2.21 -22.38 -18.75
CA GLU A 139 1.65 -23.47 -19.55
C GLU A 139 2.53 -23.78 -20.77
N ALA A 140 3.04 -22.75 -21.46
CA ALA A 140 3.97 -22.93 -22.58
C ALA A 140 5.32 -23.54 -22.15
N MET A 141 5.79 -23.27 -20.92
CA MET A 141 6.99 -23.90 -20.37
C MET A 141 6.74 -25.36 -19.97
N LEU A 142 5.59 -25.67 -19.37
CA LEU A 142 5.20 -27.04 -19.02
C LEU A 142 5.17 -27.93 -20.27
N GLN A 143 4.59 -27.45 -21.38
CA GLN A 143 4.61 -28.18 -22.65
C GLN A 143 6.04 -28.49 -23.15
N LYS A 144 6.96 -27.52 -23.02
CA LYS A 144 8.37 -27.74 -23.40
C LYS A 144 9.05 -28.73 -22.46
N LEU A 145 8.73 -28.69 -21.17
CA LEU A 145 9.27 -29.62 -20.18
C LEU A 145 8.81 -31.05 -20.46
N THR A 146 7.52 -31.26 -20.75
CA THR A 146 7.01 -32.58 -21.17
C THR A 146 7.70 -33.10 -22.43
N HIS A 147 7.94 -32.23 -23.43
CA HIS A 147 8.71 -32.63 -24.61
C HIS A 147 10.15 -33.04 -24.25
N LEU A 148 10.80 -32.34 -23.33
CA LEU A 148 12.15 -32.69 -22.87
C LEU A 148 12.15 -34.00 -22.08
N GLU A 149 11.17 -34.23 -21.23
CA GLU A 149 10.99 -35.49 -20.49
C GLU A 149 10.84 -36.68 -21.44
N ASN A 150 9.93 -36.59 -22.42
CA ASN A 150 9.78 -37.62 -23.45
C ASN A 150 11.09 -37.88 -24.19
N ARG A 151 11.84 -36.82 -24.50
CA ARG A 151 13.13 -36.95 -25.19
C ARG A 151 14.18 -37.64 -24.33
N VAL A 152 14.17 -37.40 -23.01
CA VAL A 152 15.05 -38.09 -22.06
C VAL A 152 14.68 -39.56 -21.96
N GLU A 153 13.39 -39.90 -21.90
CA GLU A 153 12.92 -41.30 -21.90
C GLU A 153 13.33 -42.05 -23.18
N GLU A 154 13.16 -41.43 -24.35
CA GLU A 154 13.62 -41.99 -25.63
C GLU A 154 15.13 -42.28 -25.63
N LEU A 155 15.93 -41.31 -25.18
CA LEU A 155 17.39 -41.46 -25.11
C LEU A 155 17.81 -42.50 -24.08
N HIS A 156 17.09 -42.60 -22.96
CA HIS A 156 17.32 -43.62 -21.95
C HIS A 156 17.04 -45.02 -22.50
N SER A 157 15.92 -45.21 -23.22
CA SER A 157 15.61 -46.46 -23.91
C SER A 157 16.69 -46.83 -24.92
N ALA A 158 17.12 -45.88 -25.76
CA ALA A 158 18.19 -46.12 -26.74
C ALA A 158 19.53 -46.49 -26.08
N CYS A 159 19.84 -45.89 -24.92
CA CYS A 159 21.04 -46.23 -24.16
C CYS A 159 20.98 -47.64 -23.58
N LEU A 160 19.81 -48.07 -23.10
CA LEU A 160 19.59 -49.44 -22.62
C LEU A 160 19.76 -50.44 -23.77
N ASP A 161 19.17 -50.15 -24.95
CA ASP A 161 19.31 -51.00 -26.14
C ASP A 161 20.78 -51.17 -26.54
N GLU A 162 21.55 -50.08 -26.61
CA GLU A 162 23.00 -50.13 -26.89
C GLU A 162 23.77 -50.91 -25.82
N GLN A 163 23.39 -50.80 -24.54
CA GLN A 163 24.02 -51.58 -23.46
C GLN A 163 23.75 -53.08 -23.60
N THR A 164 22.55 -53.47 -24.02
CA THR A 164 22.23 -54.89 -24.30
C THR A 164 23.00 -55.41 -25.51
N LEU A 165 23.12 -54.61 -26.57
CA LEU A 165 23.89 -54.96 -27.76
C LEU A 165 25.38 -55.15 -27.42
N ASN A 166 25.96 -54.22 -26.65
CA ASN A 166 27.35 -54.32 -26.21
C ASN A 166 27.58 -55.58 -25.35
N SER A 167 26.65 -55.89 -24.44
CA SER A 167 26.71 -57.12 -23.64
C SER A 167 26.70 -58.38 -24.52
N THR A 168 25.89 -58.37 -25.58
CA THR A 168 25.80 -59.46 -26.55
C THR A 168 27.11 -59.62 -27.34
N LEU A 169 27.65 -58.51 -27.85
CA LEU A 169 28.93 -58.51 -28.57
C LEU A 169 30.10 -58.96 -27.69
N GLN A 170 30.13 -58.59 -26.41
CA GLN A 170 31.13 -59.08 -25.46
C GLN A 170 31.05 -60.60 -25.27
N LEU A 171 29.84 -61.15 -25.25
CA LEU A 171 29.62 -62.59 -25.14
C LEU A 171 30.05 -63.33 -26.41
N GLU A 172 29.71 -62.81 -27.60
CA GLU A 172 30.20 -63.35 -28.88
C GLU A 172 31.73 -63.29 -28.98
N LEU A 173 32.35 -62.20 -28.53
CA LEU A 173 33.81 -62.05 -28.51
C LEU A 173 34.44 -63.10 -27.57
N MET A 174 33.84 -63.36 -26.41
CA MET A 174 34.28 -64.43 -25.51
C MET A 174 34.18 -65.80 -26.18
N GLN A 175 33.08 -66.10 -26.86
CA GLN A 175 32.92 -67.35 -27.60
C GLN A 175 33.97 -67.50 -28.72
N ILE A 176 34.24 -66.45 -29.50
CA ILE A 176 35.26 -66.48 -30.55
C ILE A 176 36.65 -66.72 -29.95
N LYS A 177 36.96 -66.12 -28.79
CA LYS A 177 38.22 -66.38 -28.08
C LYS A 177 38.34 -67.85 -27.65
N GLU A 178 37.28 -68.42 -27.09
CA GLU A 178 37.25 -69.86 -26.73
C GLU A 178 37.44 -70.76 -27.96
N HIS A 179 36.80 -70.43 -29.10
CA HIS A 179 37.01 -71.15 -30.35
C HIS A 179 38.44 -71.01 -30.87
N ASN A 180 39.04 -69.82 -30.78
CA ASN A 180 40.44 -69.61 -31.15
C ASN A 180 41.37 -70.45 -30.27
N GLU A 181 41.17 -70.50 -28.96
CA GLU A 181 41.95 -71.38 -28.07
C GLU A 181 41.79 -72.86 -28.46
N TYR A 182 40.61 -73.28 -28.90
CA TYR A 182 40.41 -74.63 -29.43
C TYR A 182 41.18 -74.84 -30.74
N PHE A 183 41.12 -73.89 -31.69
CA PHE A 183 41.88 -73.97 -32.94
C PHE A 183 43.38 -73.96 -32.71
N GLU A 184 43.88 -73.18 -31.74
CA GLU A 184 45.29 -73.21 -31.32
C GLU A 184 45.71 -74.62 -30.90
N LYS A 185 44.91 -75.28 -30.05
CA LYS A 185 45.16 -76.68 -29.65
C LYS A 185 45.12 -77.66 -30.84
N VAL A 186 44.23 -77.44 -31.80
CA VAL A 186 44.16 -78.26 -33.02
C VAL A 186 45.41 -78.08 -33.87
N VAL A 187 45.81 -76.83 -34.12
CA VAL A 187 47.04 -76.48 -34.84
C VAL A 187 48.26 -77.09 -34.16
N ASP A 188 48.36 -76.97 -32.84
CA ASP A 188 49.45 -77.57 -32.07
C ASP A 188 49.52 -79.09 -32.26
N LYS A 189 48.37 -79.80 -32.22
CA LYS A 189 48.33 -81.24 -32.48
C LYS A 189 48.77 -81.61 -33.90
N PHE A 190 48.31 -80.88 -34.92
CA PHE A 190 48.73 -81.14 -36.30
C PHE A 190 50.22 -80.84 -36.48
N PHE A 191 50.72 -79.80 -35.83
CA PHE A 191 52.13 -79.46 -35.82
C PHE A 191 52.97 -80.53 -35.12
N GLU A 192 52.52 -81.10 -33.99
CA GLU A 192 53.16 -82.24 -33.34
C GLU A 192 53.24 -83.48 -34.26
N ILE A 193 52.20 -83.74 -35.05
CA ILE A 193 52.19 -84.84 -36.02
C ILE A 193 53.20 -84.56 -37.16
N HIS A 194 53.23 -83.33 -37.67
CA HIS A 194 54.22 -82.89 -38.65
C HIS A 194 55.66 -83.04 -38.12
N GLU A 195 55.92 -82.57 -36.90
CA GLU A 195 57.24 -82.61 -36.26
C GLU A 195 57.74 -84.05 -36.04
N LYS A 196 56.84 -84.97 -35.66
CA LYS A 196 57.15 -86.41 -35.57
C LYS A 196 57.56 -87.02 -36.91
N ASN A 197 57.07 -86.49 -38.03
CA ASN A 197 57.40 -86.97 -39.38
C ASN A 197 58.64 -86.27 -39.99
N ALA A 198 58.93 -85.01 -39.62
CA ALA A 198 59.98 -84.19 -40.24
C ALA A 198 61.25 -83.98 -39.38
N GLY A 199 61.22 -84.33 -38.10
CA GLY A 199 62.32 -84.11 -37.15
C GLY A 199 62.23 -82.74 -36.45
N PHE A 200 62.61 -82.73 -35.18
CA PHE A 200 62.35 -81.66 -34.20
C PHE A 200 62.91 -80.29 -34.60
N SER A 201 62.11 -79.23 -34.47
CA SER A 201 62.55 -77.84 -34.69
C SER A 201 62.07 -76.92 -33.57
N ALA A 202 62.81 -75.83 -33.32
CA ALA A 202 62.67 -74.97 -32.14
C ALA A 202 61.27 -74.34 -31.94
N ASP A 203 61.08 -73.76 -30.75
CA ASP A 203 59.85 -73.16 -30.22
C ASP A 203 59.27 -72.08 -31.16
N ASN A 204 58.43 -72.52 -32.10
CA ASN A 204 57.85 -71.68 -33.15
C ASN A 204 56.60 -70.95 -32.61
N THR A 205 56.45 -69.67 -32.96
CA THR A 205 55.23 -68.92 -32.61
C THR A 205 54.00 -69.52 -33.31
N TRP A 206 52.80 -69.35 -32.74
CA TRP A 206 51.57 -69.95 -33.32
C TRP A 206 51.39 -69.64 -34.81
N LYS A 207 51.72 -68.41 -35.22
CA LYS A 207 51.68 -67.98 -36.62
C LYS A 207 52.68 -68.73 -37.51
N GLU A 208 53.88 -69.02 -37.01
CA GLU A 208 54.89 -69.82 -37.71
C GLU A 208 54.49 -71.30 -37.81
N LYS A 209 53.87 -71.86 -36.76
CA LYS A 209 53.27 -73.21 -36.78
C LYS A 209 52.19 -73.32 -37.87
N CYS A 210 51.28 -72.35 -37.94
CA CYS A 210 50.28 -72.27 -39.02
C CYS A 210 50.91 -72.15 -40.41
N LEU A 211 51.92 -71.28 -40.58
CA LEU A 211 52.61 -71.12 -41.86
C LEU A 211 53.33 -72.39 -42.32
N CYS A 212 53.91 -73.17 -41.39
CA CYS A 212 54.53 -74.45 -41.72
C CYS A 212 53.50 -75.46 -42.23
N LEU A 213 52.36 -75.60 -41.52
CA LEU A 213 51.28 -76.50 -41.93
C LEU A 213 50.61 -76.08 -43.25
N LEU A 214 50.49 -74.76 -43.50
CA LEU A 214 49.93 -74.23 -44.76
C LEU A 214 50.87 -74.39 -45.96
N ASN A 215 52.19 -74.44 -45.72
CA ASN A 215 53.20 -74.62 -46.76
C ASN A 215 53.51 -76.10 -47.04
N ASP A 216 52.87 -77.04 -46.34
CA ASP A 216 52.97 -78.45 -46.66
C ASP A 216 52.31 -78.74 -48.02
N SER A 217 53.00 -79.53 -48.86
CA SER A 217 52.42 -79.98 -50.14
C SER A 217 51.17 -80.83 -49.89
N SER A 218 50.14 -80.66 -50.71
CA SER A 218 48.87 -81.39 -50.61
C SER A 218 49.03 -82.93 -50.49
N ASP A 219 50.10 -83.48 -51.06
CA ASP A 219 50.43 -84.91 -50.99
C ASP A 219 50.77 -85.42 -49.58
N LYS A 220 51.17 -84.53 -48.65
CA LYS A 220 51.50 -84.87 -47.25
C LYS A 220 50.26 -85.02 -46.36
N TRP A 221 49.15 -84.39 -46.75
CA TRP A 221 47.92 -84.33 -45.97
C TRP A 221 46.72 -84.61 -46.87
N THR A 222 46.64 -85.83 -47.40
CA THR A 222 45.47 -86.26 -48.17
C THR A 222 44.43 -86.92 -47.28
N PHE A 223 43.29 -86.23 -47.14
CA PHE A 223 41.97 -86.85 -47.02
C PHE A 223 41.01 -85.98 -47.86
N ASN A 224 40.25 -86.64 -48.74
CA ASN A 224 39.44 -86.06 -49.82
C ASN A 224 38.28 -85.18 -49.32
N ASP A 225 38.15 -83.93 -49.80
CA ASP A 225 37.02 -83.47 -50.65
C ASP A 225 36.96 -81.92 -50.80
N ASP A 226 36.88 -81.50 -52.07
CA ASP A 226 36.07 -80.44 -52.69
C ASP A 226 35.85 -79.10 -51.97
N SER A 227 36.70 -78.11 -52.32
CA SER A 227 36.68 -76.73 -51.82
C SER A 227 36.13 -75.69 -52.83
N GLU A 228 35.06 -75.99 -53.56
CA GLU A 228 34.41 -74.98 -54.42
C GLU A 228 33.23 -74.25 -53.74
N SER A 229 32.70 -74.75 -52.61
CA SER A 229 31.55 -74.12 -51.91
C SER A 229 31.92 -73.04 -50.87
N PHE A 230 33.13 -73.07 -50.31
CA PHE A 230 33.58 -72.11 -49.28
C PHE A 230 33.92 -70.74 -49.87
N SER A 231 34.46 -70.71 -51.08
CA SER A 231 34.76 -69.47 -51.80
C SER A 231 33.49 -68.65 -52.08
N LEU A 232 32.38 -69.32 -52.44
CA LEU A 232 31.09 -68.66 -52.68
C LEU A 232 30.43 -68.13 -51.39
N LYS A 233 30.57 -68.83 -50.25
CA LYS A 233 30.09 -68.32 -48.95
C LYS A 233 30.90 -67.12 -48.45
N TYR A 234 32.22 -67.13 -48.67
CA TYR A 234 33.07 -66.01 -48.32
C TYR A 234 32.78 -64.77 -49.17
N ILE A 235 32.57 -64.96 -50.48
CA ILE A 235 32.15 -63.87 -51.38
C ILE A 235 30.79 -63.31 -50.95
N ALA A 236 29.81 -64.16 -50.63
CA ALA A 236 28.49 -63.70 -50.14
C ALA A 236 28.59 -62.94 -48.81
N SER A 237 29.46 -63.37 -47.88
CA SER A 237 29.70 -62.66 -46.61
C SER A 237 30.35 -61.30 -46.84
N LEU A 238 31.28 -61.17 -47.79
CA LEU A 238 31.89 -59.89 -48.14
C LEU A 238 30.91 -58.95 -48.86
N GLU A 239 30.02 -59.48 -49.69
CA GLU A 239 28.96 -58.69 -50.33
C GLU A 239 27.93 -58.19 -49.30
N GLU A 240 27.60 -58.99 -48.28
CA GLU A 240 26.74 -58.57 -47.17
C GLU A 240 27.41 -57.48 -46.31
N GLU A 241 28.68 -57.63 -45.97
CA GLU A 241 29.50 -56.62 -45.27
C GLU A 241 29.59 -55.31 -46.07
N LEU A 242 29.80 -55.39 -47.39
CA LEU A 242 29.79 -54.22 -48.28
C LEU A 242 28.40 -53.55 -48.31
N GLY A 243 27.32 -54.32 -48.25
CA GLY A 243 25.96 -53.80 -48.11
C GLY A 243 25.75 -53.03 -46.81
N LYS A 244 26.20 -53.60 -45.68
CA LYS A 244 26.15 -52.94 -44.36
C LYS A 244 26.99 -51.66 -44.34
N LEU A 245 28.19 -51.70 -44.91
CA LEU A 245 29.07 -50.53 -45.01
C LEU A 245 28.42 -49.44 -45.86
N ARG A 246 27.82 -49.78 -47.00
CA ARG A 246 27.13 -48.81 -47.86
C ARG A 246 25.97 -48.13 -47.15
N ASN A 247 25.13 -48.90 -46.44
CA ASN A 247 24.05 -48.34 -45.63
C ASN A 247 24.56 -47.43 -44.51
N SER A 248 25.70 -47.77 -43.89
CA SER A 248 26.32 -46.92 -42.87
C SER A 248 26.84 -45.59 -43.46
N VAL A 249 27.42 -45.64 -44.67
CA VAL A 249 27.89 -44.45 -45.40
C VAL A 249 26.71 -43.57 -45.80
N ASP A 250 25.61 -44.13 -46.27
CA ASP A 250 24.41 -43.38 -46.61
C ASP A 250 23.78 -42.71 -45.37
N LYS A 251 23.77 -43.40 -44.21
CA LYS A 251 23.35 -42.82 -42.93
C LYS A 251 24.26 -41.68 -42.48
N LEU A 252 25.58 -41.84 -42.62
CA LEU A 252 26.55 -40.78 -42.33
C LEU A 252 26.37 -39.58 -43.25
N GLN A 253 26.17 -39.79 -44.55
CA GLN A 253 25.90 -38.70 -45.50
C GLN A 253 24.60 -37.96 -45.17
N SER A 254 23.55 -38.68 -44.75
CA SER A 254 22.29 -38.08 -44.31
C SER A 254 22.48 -37.24 -43.04
N ASN A 255 23.22 -37.78 -42.06
CA ASN A 255 23.55 -37.05 -40.83
C ASN A 255 24.38 -35.79 -41.10
N ILE A 256 25.35 -35.84 -42.01
CA ILE A 256 26.14 -34.67 -42.42
C ILE A 256 25.24 -33.62 -43.06
N ARG A 257 24.29 -34.03 -43.92
CA ARG A 257 23.34 -33.10 -44.55
C ARG A 257 22.46 -32.41 -43.51
N MET A 258 21.93 -33.17 -42.55
CA MET A 258 21.15 -32.63 -41.43
C MET A 258 21.99 -31.66 -40.57
N GLY A 259 23.26 -32.01 -40.32
CA GLY A 259 24.20 -31.14 -39.60
C GLY A 259 24.41 -29.79 -40.30
N LEU A 260 24.57 -29.79 -41.62
CA LEU A 260 24.71 -28.57 -42.43
C LEU A 260 23.43 -27.71 -42.41
N ASP A 261 22.26 -28.33 -42.40
CA ASP A 261 20.99 -27.60 -42.31
C ASP A 261 20.80 -26.95 -40.92
N ILE A 262 21.20 -27.64 -39.84
CA ILE A 262 21.25 -27.08 -38.49
C ILE A 262 22.23 -25.89 -38.44
N GLU A 263 23.44 -26.06 -38.99
CA GLU A 263 24.45 -24.99 -39.03
C GLU A 263 23.90 -23.75 -39.78
N ARG A 264 23.25 -23.95 -40.93
CA ARG A 264 22.64 -22.85 -41.69
C ARG A 264 21.59 -22.11 -40.86
N HIS A 265 20.71 -22.85 -40.18
CA HIS A 265 19.67 -22.25 -39.34
C HIS A 265 20.28 -21.47 -38.16
N LEU A 266 21.29 -22.04 -37.49
CA LEU A 266 21.99 -21.38 -36.40
C LEU A 266 22.68 -20.09 -36.88
N LYS A 267 23.33 -20.12 -38.04
CA LYS A 267 23.98 -18.95 -38.63
C LYS A 267 23.00 -17.80 -38.90
N ILE A 268 21.83 -18.11 -39.45
CA ILE A 268 20.76 -17.11 -39.69
C ILE A 268 20.28 -16.53 -38.36
N LYS A 269 20.08 -17.38 -37.34
CA LYS A 269 19.61 -16.95 -36.02
C LYS A 269 20.64 -16.07 -35.32
N VAL A 270 21.92 -16.43 -35.34
CA VAL A 270 23.00 -15.60 -34.81
C VAL A 270 23.02 -14.23 -35.49
N GLN A 271 22.97 -14.18 -36.82
CA GLN A 271 22.92 -12.90 -37.55
C GLN A 271 21.67 -12.06 -37.23
N SER A 272 20.54 -12.69 -36.88
CA SER A 272 19.35 -11.95 -36.43
C SER A 272 19.53 -11.36 -35.03
N LEU A 273 20.18 -12.11 -34.13
CA LEU A 273 20.46 -11.66 -32.77
C LEU A 273 21.51 -10.54 -32.76
N GLU A 274 22.56 -10.64 -33.57
CA GLU A 274 23.57 -9.58 -33.73
C GLU A 274 22.92 -8.27 -34.20
N ARG A 275 21.99 -8.33 -35.17
CA ARG A 275 21.26 -7.15 -35.64
C ARG A 275 20.36 -6.55 -34.55
N ALA A 276 19.69 -7.39 -33.77
CA ALA A 276 18.87 -6.92 -32.65
C ALA A 276 19.72 -6.27 -31.55
N GLN A 277 20.90 -6.83 -31.27
CA GLN A 277 21.85 -6.27 -30.32
C GLN A 277 22.34 -4.89 -30.77
N ILE A 278 22.75 -4.74 -32.03
CA ILE A 278 23.19 -3.45 -32.58
C ILE A 278 22.08 -2.40 -32.46
N ALA A 279 20.82 -2.77 -32.75
CA ALA A 279 19.69 -1.85 -32.63
C ALA A 279 19.43 -1.43 -31.17
N LEU A 280 19.57 -2.35 -30.22
CA LEU A 280 19.43 -2.05 -28.80
C LEU A 280 20.54 -1.10 -28.31
N ASP A 281 21.78 -1.37 -28.70
CA ASP A 281 22.94 -0.54 -28.34
C ASP A 281 22.77 0.89 -28.88
N ASP A 282 22.30 1.05 -30.12
CA ASP A 282 22.03 2.38 -30.71
C ASP A 282 20.93 3.12 -29.94
N MET A 283 19.84 2.43 -29.56
CA MET A 283 18.77 3.01 -28.75
C MET A 283 19.28 3.49 -27.39
N ILE A 284 20.09 2.68 -26.70
CA ILE A 284 20.69 3.03 -25.41
C ILE A 284 21.61 4.24 -25.57
N GLN A 285 22.47 4.24 -26.59
CA GLN A 285 23.40 5.34 -26.84
C GLN A 285 22.67 6.66 -27.15
N ASN A 286 21.59 6.60 -27.92
CA ASN A 286 20.73 7.75 -28.21
C ASN A 286 20.01 8.27 -26.95
N GLY A 287 19.50 7.35 -26.12
CA GLY A 287 18.88 7.69 -24.83
C GLY A 287 19.88 8.37 -23.86
N LEU A 288 21.08 7.82 -23.73
CA LEU A 288 22.15 8.39 -22.89
C LEU A 288 22.62 9.75 -23.40
N SER A 289 22.68 9.95 -24.72
CA SER A 289 23.04 11.23 -25.32
C SER A 289 21.97 12.29 -25.03
N SER A 290 20.69 11.93 -25.19
CA SER A 290 19.55 12.81 -24.89
C SER A 290 19.52 13.21 -23.41
N LEU A 291 19.79 12.26 -22.50
CA LEU A 291 19.87 12.54 -21.07
C LEU A 291 21.02 13.49 -20.73
N ARG A 292 22.17 13.31 -21.37
CA ARG A 292 23.34 14.20 -21.19
C ARG A 292 23.03 15.61 -21.66
N ASP A 293 22.37 15.76 -22.79
CA ASP A 293 21.97 17.07 -23.32
C ASP A 293 20.95 17.75 -22.41
N PHE A 294 19.97 17.00 -21.90
CA PHE A 294 19.03 17.49 -20.90
C PHE A 294 19.74 17.95 -19.62
N GLN A 295 20.68 17.16 -19.09
CA GLN A 295 21.46 17.53 -17.92
C GLN A 295 22.27 18.81 -18.16
N LYS A 296 22.85 18.96 -19.35
CA LYS A 296 23.59 20.17 -19.74
C LYS A 296 22.65 21.38 -19.79
N GLN A 297 21.45 21.23 -20.35
CA GLN A 297 20.45 22.30 -20.38
C GLN A 297 20.02 22.73 -18.98
N GLN A 298 19.68 21.77 -18.10
CA GLN A 298 19.30 22.07 -16.72
C GLN A 298 20.41 22.80 -15.96
N ARG A 299 21.68 22.39 -16.13
CA ARG A 299 22.82 23.10 -15.54
C ARG A 299 22.93 24.54 -16.03
N MET A 300 22.71 24.79 -17.32
CA MET A 300 22.75 26.16 -17.86
C MET A 300 21.62 27.02 -17.28
N GLU A 301 20.40 26.48 -17.15
CA GLU A 301 19.28 27.20 -16.54
C GLU A 301 19.52 27.52 -15.06
N ILE A 302 19.99 26.55 -14.28
CA ILE A 302 20.35 26.76 -12.87
C ILE A 302 21.42 27.85 -12.76
N THR A 303 22.47 27.78 -13.57
CA THR A 303 23.55 28.79 -13.56
C THR A 303 23.01 30.18 -13.88
N LYS A 304 22.13 30.30 -14.88
CA LYS A 304 21.49 31.57 -15.24
C LYS A 304 20.65 32.15 -14.09
N ILE A 305 19.90 31.32 -13.37
CA ILE A 305 19.11 31.76 -12.22
C ILE A 305 20.04 32.27 -11.11
N LEU A 306 21.07 31.50 -10.77
CA LEU A 306 22.05 31.87 -9.74
C LEU A 306 22.79 33.16 -10.07
N GLU A 307 23.20 33.36 -11.33
CA GLU A 307 23.80 34.61 -11.79
C GLU A 307 22.82 35.78 -11.67
N GLY A 308 21.55 35.58 -12.01
CA GLY A 308 20.48 36.57 -11.86
C GLY A 308 20.29 36.99 -10.40
N GLU A 309 20.20 36.03 -9.47
CA GLU A 309 20.09 36.29 -8.03
C GLU A 309 21.33 37.00 -7.49
N THR A 310 22.52 36.62 -7.96
CA THR A 310 23.78 37.26 -7.58
C THR A 310 23.79 38.74 -7.99
N LEU A 311 23.30 39.05 -9.20
CA LEU A 311 23.17 40.44 -9.67
C LEU A 311 22.14 41.24 -8.86
N GLN A 312 21.01 40.61 -8.50
CA GLN A 312 20.00 41.24 -7.64
C GLN A 312 20.56 41.55 -6.25
N LEU A 313 21.24 40.58 -5.62
CA LEU A 313 21.90 40.76 -4.33
C LEU A 313 22.95 41.88 -4.39
N LYS A 314 23.74 41.94 -5.47
CA LYS A 314 24.71 43.02 -5.67
C LYS A 314 24.05 44.39 -5.77
N THR A 315 22.89 44.47 -6.43
CA THR A 315 22.10 45.72 -6.51
C THR A 315 21.57 46.13 -5.14
N ILE A 316 20.99 45.20 -4.39
CA ILE A 316 20.52 45.44 -3.01
C ILE A 316 21.68 45.90 -2.11
N LEU A 317 22.85 45.28 -2.24
CA LEU A 317 24.04 45.66 -1.48
C LEU A 317 24.48 47.09 -1.80
N LEU A 318 24.49 47.47 -3.08
CA LEU A 318 24.79 48.83 -3.50
C LEU A 318 23.77 49.84 -2.95
N ASP A 319 22.47 49.49 -2.98
CA ASP A 319 21.42 50.33 -2.40
C ASP A 319 21.59 50.50 -0.88
N ILE A 320 21.94 49.42 -0.17
CA ILE A 320 22.26 49.47 1.26
C ILE A 320 23.48 50.37 1.49
N GLN A 321 24.55 50.21 0.71
CA GLN A 321 25.77 51.01 0.81
C GLN A 321 25.49 52.50 0.54
N ASN A 322 24.64 52.81 -0.44
CA ASN A 322 24.19 54.16 -0.74
C ASN A 322 23.40 54.75 0.43
N LYS A 323 22.46 53.98 1.02
CA LYS A 323 21.72 54.41 2.21
C LYS A 323 22.65 54.64 3.41
N PHE A 324 23.65 53.78 3.63
CA PHE A 324 24.65 53.99 4.67
C PHE A 324 25.48 55.27 4.42
N SER A 325 25.85 55.53 3.17
CA SER A 325 26.58 56.75 2.80
C SER A 325 25.71 58.00 3.01
N GLN A 326 24.42 57.94 2.69
CA GLN A 326 23.47 59.00 2.97
C GLN A 326 23.31 59.26 4.47
N ILE A 327 23.17 58.21 5.28
CA ILE A 327 23.12 58.31 6.75
C ILE A 327 24.41 58.92 7.30
N HIS A 328 25.57 58.56 6.75
CA HIS A 328 26.86 59.14 7.13
C HIS A 328 26.88 60.66 6.86
N MET A 329 26.49 61.07 5.64
CA MET A 329 26.42 62.49 5.27
C MET A 329 25.41 63.27 6.13
N GLU A 330 24.23 62.69 6.42
CA GLU A 330 23.24 63.30 7.33
C GLU A 330 23.77 63.43 8.77
N ARG A 331 24.64 62.51 9.21
CA ARG A 331 25.28 62.54 10.52
C ARG A 331 26.39 63.57 10.59
N GLU A 332 27.19 63.71 9.53
CA GLU A 332 28.24 64.74 9.40
C GLU A 332 27.62 66.14 9.35
N LEU A 333 26.55 66.34 8.57
CA LEU A 333 25.81 67.62 8.54
C LEU A 333 25.21 67.98 9.91
N LYS A 334 24.73 66.99 10.67
CA LYS A 334 24.26 67.19 12.06
C LYS A 334 25.40 67.48 13.04
N LEU A 335 26.60 66.95 12.81
CA LEU A 335 27.78 67.21 13.62
C LEU A 335 28.37 68.60 13.34
N GLU A 336 28.40 69.03 12.08
CA GLU A 336 28.79 70.40 11.68
C GLU A 336 27.81 71.45 12.21
N ALA A 337 26.51 71.14 12.22
CA ALA A 337 25.50 71.99 12.87
C ALA A 337 25.72 72.10 14.40
N LEU A 338 26.18 71.02 15.05
CA LEU A 338 26.49 71.04 16.48
C LEU A 338 27.82 71.74 16.82
N GLN A 339 28.80 71.73 15.91
CA GLN A 339 30.08 72.43 16.08
C GLN A 339 29.95 73.96 15.91
N SER A 340 28.90 74.45 15.24
CA SER A 340 28.59 75.88 15.19
C SER A 340 27.95 76.44 16.47
N GLU A 341 27.59 75.59 17.45
CA GLU A 341 26.80 75.98 18.63
C GLU A 341 27.42 75.52 19.98
N LYS A 342 28.76 75.40 20.05
CA LYS A 342 29.44 75.20 21.35
C LYS A 342 30.85 75.79 21.41
N VAL A 343 30.89 77.11 21.56
CA VAL A 343 31.97 77.83 22.27
C VAL A 343 31.44 78.13 23.68
N SER A 344 32.31 78.04 24.70
CA SER A 344 32.06 78.11 26.17
C SER A 344 31.54 76.78 26.78
N GLU A 345 32.02 76.25 27.90
CA GLU A 345 32.90 76.76 28.96
C GLU A 345 33.41 75.54 29.77
N ASP A 346 34.71 75.56 30.09
CA ASP A 346 35.35 75.32 31.38
C ASP A 346 35.11 74.06 32.27
N THR A 347 36.27 73.43 32.55
CA THR A 347 36.78 72.86 33.82
C THR A 347 36.35 71.48 34.36
N GLU A 348 37.38 70.61 34.40
CA GLU A 348 37.95 69.91 35.58
C GLU A 348 37.45 68.50 36.01
N CYS A 349 38.44 67.66 36.38
CA CYS A 349 38.45 66.29 36.96
C CYS A 349 38.73 65.15 35.96
N ARG A 350 39.99 64.73 35.76
CA ARG A 350 40.84 63.77 36.53
C ARG A 350 40.36 62.30 36.59
N ASP A 351 41.30 61.41 36.20
CA ASP A 351 41.52 60.00 36.58
C ASP A 351 40.49 58.94 36.06
N VAL A 352 40.85 57.72 35.62
CA VAL A 352 41.95 56.81 36.00
C VAL A 352 42.46 55.99 34.81
N HIS A 353 43.77 55.75 34.79
CA HIS A 353 44.55 54.80 34.00
C HIS A 353 44.01 53.35 33.95
N ILE A 354 44.25 52.63 32.85
CA ILE A 354 44.97 51.35 32.89
C ILE A 354 45.99 51.34 31.74
N THR A 355 47.25 51.40 32.14
CA THR A 355 48.48 51.19 31.38
C THR A 355 48.70 49.72 31.03
N ASN A 356 49.40 49.48 29.93
CA ASN A 356 50.63 48.68 29.83
C ASN A 356 51.05 48.74 28.35
N ASP A 357 51.99 49.61 27.98
CA ASP A 357 53.45 49.36 27.96
C ASP A 357 53.75 48.00 27.30
N LEU A 358 54.45 47.94 26.15
CA LEU A 358 55.86 48.31 26.03
C LEU A 358 56.20 49.04 24.71
N ASP A 359 56.84 50.19 24.92
CA ASP A 359 57.84 50.93 24.15
C ASP A 359 58.82 50.02 23.34
N SER A 360 59.58 50.42 22.32
CA SER A 360 60.11 51.73 21.95
C SER A 360 60.64 51.67 20.51
N GLY A 361 60.80 52.83 19.88
CA GLY A 361 61.17 52.95 18.48
C GLY A 361 62.65 53.20 18.17
N VAL A 362 62.85 53.56 16.90
CA VAL A 362 63.75 54.62 16.41
C VAL A 362 65.26 54.29 16.24
N LEU A 363 65.60 54.08 14.95
CA LEU A 363 66.64 54.70 14.08
C LEU A 363 68.16 54.56 14.34
N ALA A 364 68.83 54.31 13.18
CA ALA A 364 70.21 54.68 12.75
C ALA A 364 71.39 53.90 13.40
N GLU A 365 72.42 53.39 12.70
CA GLU A 365 73.26 53.99 11.64
C GLU A 365 74.04 52.91 10.81
N LYS A 366 74.19 53.16 9.51
CA LYS A 366 75.33 52.94 8.56
C LYS A 366 76.39 51.80 8.74
N ASN A 367 76.55 50.95 7.70
CA ASN A 367 77.75 50.78 6.81
C ASN A 367 77.86 49.35 6.18
N ASP A 368 77.57 49.25 4.87
CA ASP A 368 78.15 48.47 3.74
C ASP A 368 78.66 46.99 3.81
N PRO A 369 78.73 46.26 2.65
CA PRO A 369 78.36 44.84 2.45
C PRO A 369 79.57 43.87 2.33
N PRO A 370 79.42 42.51 2.21
CA PRO A 370 79.15 41.86 0.89
C PRO A 370 78.39 40.51 0.91
N VAL A 371 77.71 40.25 -0.22
CA VAL A 371 77.54 38.96 -0.96
C VAL A 371 77.62 37.63 -0.18
N ALA A 372 76.48 36.92 -0.11
CA ALA A 372 76.40 35.49 -0.42
C ALA A 372 74.96 35.05 -0.71
N SER A 373 74.83 34.25 -1.76
CA SER A 373 73.64 33.62 -2.31
C SER A 373 72.83 32.78 -1.32
N SER A 374 71.50 32.91 -1.38
CA SER A 374 70.50 31.82 -1.49
C SER A 374 69.20 32.15 -0.75
N THR A 375 68.11 31.61 -1.31
CA THR A 375 66.76 31.43 -0.75
C THR A 375 65.94 32.69 -0.46
N ASN A 376 64.85 32.87 -1.21
CA ASN A 376 63.50 32.65 -0.67
C ASN A 376 62.46 32.58 -1.78
N LYS A 377 61.98 31.35 -2.03
CA LYS A 377 60.61 31.12 -2.48
C LYS A 377 59.70 31.71 -1.41
N ILE A 378 58.62 32.37 -1.80
CA ILE A 378 57.48 32.65 -0.92
C ILE A 378 56.49 31.48 -1.13
N PRO A 379 56.53 30.40 -0.34
CA PRO A 379 55.35 29.62 -0.02
C PRO A 379 54.78 30.13 1.31
N ASP A 380 53.44 30.22 1.42
CA ASP A 380 52.67 29.96 2.65
C ASP A 380 51.35 30.75 2.73
N ALA A 381 51.20 31.92 2.10
CA ALA A 381 49.95 32.68 2.25
C ALA A 381 48.77 32.06 1.47
N SER A 382 49.02 31.59 0.25
CA SER A 382 48.00 30.95 -0.60
C SER A 382 47.62 29.56 -0.07
N ASP A 383 48.61 28.79 0.39
CA ASP A 383 48.38 27.44 0.90
C ASP A 383 47.67 27.50 2.26
N ALA A 384 48.03 28.43 3.15
CA ALA A 384 47.32 28.67 4.40
C ALA A 384 45.85 29.11 4.18
N LEU A 385 45.58 29.93 3.17
CA LEU A 385 44.21 30.33 2.82
C LEU A 385 43.40 29.15 2.27
N SER A 386 44.01 28.32 1.43
CA SER A 386 43.36 27.11 0.88
C SER A 386 43.03 26.11 1.99
N GLN A 387 43.94 25.95 2.95
CA GLN A 387 43.76 25.09 4.11
C GLN A 387 42.66 25.62 5.04
N ALA A 388 42.64 26.93 5.32
CA ALA A 388 41.58 27.56 6.11
C ALA A 388 40.19 27.45 5.46
N LEU A 389 40.12 27.55 4.12
CA LEU A 389 38.88 27.32 3.38
C LEU A 389 38.42 25.86 3.46
N GLN A 390 39.34 24.91 3.33
CA GLN A 390 39.04 23.49 3.46
C GLN A 390 38.57 23.13 4.88
N GLU A 391 39.21 23.69 5.91
CA GLU A 391 38.81 23.53 7.31
C GLU A 391 37.43 24.16 7.58
N LYS A 392 37.12 25.33 7.00
CA LYS A 392 35.81 25.95 7.12
C LYS A 392 34.71 25.12 6.44
N VAL A 393 34.98 24.55 5.26
CA VAL A 393 34.03 23.67 4.56
C VAL A 393 33.80 22.39 5.37
N ALA A 394 34.86 21.81 5.93
CA ALA A 394 34.74 20.65 6.82
C ALA A 394 33.92 20.97 8.07
N ALA A 395 34.15 22.13 8.69
CA ALA A 395 33.39 22.59 9.85
C ALA A 395 31.90 22.83 9.51
N LEU A 396 31.59 23.42 8.35
CA LEU A 396 30.21 23.64 7.90
C LEU A 396 29.50 22.32 7.56
N LEU A 397 30.20 21.34 6.98
CA LEU A 397 29.64 20.00 6.76
C LEU A 397 29.32 19.29 8.07
N LEU A 398 30.20 19.38 9.06
CA LEU A 398 29.94 18.83 10.40
C LEU A 398 28.78 19.52 11.10
N LEU A 399 28.66 20.85 10.96
CA LEU A 399 27.53 21.61 11.50
C LEU A 399 26.21 21.20 10.83
N SER A 400 26.21 21.09 9.50
CA SER A 400 25.04 20.65 8.72
C SER A 400 24.59 19.24 9.11
N GLN A 401 25.52 18.30 9.26
CA GLN A 401 25.20 16.96 9.75
C GLN A 401 24.65 16.96 11.19
N GLN A 402 25.16 17.85 12.04
CA GLN A 402 24.69 17.98 13.42
C GLN A 402 23.29 18.60 13.47
N GLU A 403 22.98 19.57 12.62
CA GLU A 403 21.65 20.15 12.47
C GLU A 403 20.64 19.10 11.96
N GLU A 404 21.01 18.29 10.97
CA GLU A 404 20.18 17.17 10.50
C GLU A 404 19.90 16.14 11.60
N ARG A 405 20.92 15.77 12.39
CA ARG A 405 20.73 14.88 13.56
C ARG A 405 19.79 15.50 14.58
N HIS A 406 19.95 16.78 14.90
CA HIS A 406 19.11 17.47 15.88
C HIS A 406 17.65 17.57 15.41
N LEU A 407 17.42 17.82 14.12
CA LEU A 407 16.08 17.80 13.53
C LEU A 407 15.46 16.40 13.58
N PHE A 408 16.22 15.37 13.18
CA PHE A 408 15.76 13.98 13.22
C PHE A 408 15.45 13.52 14.65
N GLU A 409 16.31 13.83 15.63
CA GLU A 409 16.10 13.55 17.04
C GLU A 409 14.85 14.29 17.57
N GLY A 410 14.63 15.53 17.15
CA GLY A 410 13.42 16.28 17.45
C GLY A 410 12.14 15.60 16.94
N ASP A 411 12.16 15.08 15.71
CA ASP A 411 11.02 14.38 15.13
C ASP A 411 10.78 13.00 15.74
N VAL A 412 11.85 12.26 16.07
CA VAL A 412 11.77 11.00 16.83
C VAL A 412 11.19 11.24 18.22
N ASN A 413 11.64 12.27 18.94
CA ASN A 413 11.12 12.62 20.26
C ASN A 413 9.64 13.01 20.21
N LYS A 414 9.20 13.77 19.19
CA LYS A 414 7.77 14.06 18.98
C LYS A 414 6.96 12.80 18.69
N ALA A 415 7.48 11.87 17.89
CA ALA A 415 6.81 10.59 17.61
C ALA A 415 6.70 9.72 18.87
N LEU A 416 7.76 9.66 19.67
CA LEU A 416 7.77 8.95 20.95
C LEU A 416 6.79 9.56 21.95
N LEU A 417 6.74 10.88 22.09
CA LEU A 417 5.76 11.55 22.96
C LEU A 417 4.32 11.23 22.54
N LYS A 418 4.02 11.27 21.23
CA LYS A 418 2.69 10.85 20.73
C LYS A 418 2.37 9.40 21.09
N LYS A 419 3.34 8.49 21.01
CA LYS A 419 3.17 7.09 21.38
C LYS A 419 2.95 6.91 22.88
N VAL A 420 3.65 7.67 23.73
CA VAL A 420 3.43 7.66 25.18
C VAL A 420 2.02 8.14 25.52
N GLU A 421 1.55 9.24 24.91
CA GLU A 421 0.19 9.72 25.12
C GLU A 421 -0.88 8.73 24.63
N GLU A 422 -0.66 8.09 23.49
CA GLU A 422 -1.55 7.05 22.96
C GLU A 422 -1.63 5.86 23.93
N LEU A 423 -0.50 5.38 24.42
CA LEU A 423 -0.45 4.30 25.42
C LEU A 423 -1.15 4.70 26.73
N GLN A 424 -0.98 5.93 27.18
CA GLN A 424 -1.64 6.43 28.38
C GLN A 424 -3.17 6.51 28.19
N ARG A 425 -3.66 6.94 27.02
CA ARG A 425 -5.09 6.91 26.68
C ARG A 425 -5.61 5.48 26.65
N ASN A 426 -4.91 4.56 25.97
CA ASN A 426 -5.29 3.15 25.91
C ASN A 426 -5.34 2.51 27.29
N LEU A 427 -4.37 2.79 28.17
CA LEU A 427 -4.36 2.29 29.54
C LEU A 427 -5.57 2.81 30.33
N SER A 428 -5.90 4.10 30.21
CA SER A 428 -7.06 4.69 30.88
C SER A 428 -8.38 4.08 30.38
N GLN A 429 -8.48 3.82 29.07
CA GLN A 429 -9.64 3.18 28.46
C GLN A 429 -9.81 1.74 28.94
N VAL A 430 -8.76 0.92 28.86
CA VAL A 430 -8.77 -0.48 29.34
C VAL A 430 -9.10 -0.55 30.83
N THR A 431 -8.63 0.41 31.62
CA THR A 431 -8.95 0.49 33.05
C THR A 431 -10.43 0.77 33.26
N ASN A 432 -11.01 1.75 32.55
CA ASN A 432 -12.43 2.06 32.62
C ASN A 432 -13.31 0.90 32.12
N GLU A 433 -12.92 0.25 31.03
CA GLU A 433 -13.62 -0.93 30.49
C GLU A 433 -13.61 -2.09 31.48
N LYS A 434 -12.47 -2.34 32.14
CA LYS A 434 -12.37 -3.37 33.18
C LYS A 434 -13.27 -3.05 34.38
N VAL A 435 -13.33 -1.77 34.78
CA VAL A 435 -14.25 -1.33 35.86
C VAL A 435 -15.71 -1.54 35.45
N ASN A 436 -16.10 -1.20 34.22
CA ASN A 436 -17.45 -1.40 33.72
C ASN A 436 -17.81 -2.89 33.63
N ALA A 437 -16.92 -3.74 33.11
CA ALA A 437 -17.15 -5.18 33.05
C ALA A 437 -17.30 -5.81 34.46
N LEU A 438 -16.53 -5.34 35.44
CA LEU A 438 -16.70 -5.74 36.84
C LEU A 438 -18.05 -5.29 37.41
N MET A 439 -18.54 -4.11 37.02
CA MET A 439 -19.83 -3.58 37.42
C MET A 439 -21.00 -4.40 36.82
N GLU A 440 -20.93 -4.71 35.53
CA GLU A 440 -21.91 -5.57 34.85
C GLU A 440 -21.92 -6.99 35.42
N LEU A 441 -20.74 -7.55 35.71
CA LEU A 441 -20.61 -8.86 36.35
C LEU A 441 -21.22 -8.85 37.77
N ALA A 442 -21.05 -7.77 38.51
CA ALA A 442 -21.71 -7.62 39.81
C ALA A 442 -23.24 -7.53 39.69
N GLN A 443 -23.75 -6.90 38.63
CA GLN A 443 -25.19 -6.82 38.35
C GLN A 443 -25.78 -8.18 37.94
N LEU A 444 -25.13 -8.88 36.99
CA LEU A 444 -25.51 -10.24 36.59
C LEU A 444 -25.50 -11.21 37.77
N LYS A 445 -24.55 -11.07 38.70
CA LYS A 445 -24.51 -11.88 39.92
C LYS A 445 -25.71 -11.62 40.83
N ARG A 446 -26.19 -10.37 40.93
CA ARG A 446 -27.44 -10.07 41.66
C ARG A 446 -28.66 -10.66 40.98
N GLU A 447 -28.76 -10.54 39.65
CA GLU A 447 -29.87 -11.10 38.88
C GLU A 447 -29.91 -12.63 38.97
N TYR A 448 -28.76 -13.29 38.93
CA TYR A 448 -28.66 -14.74 39.15
C TYR A 448 -29.13 -15.16 40.54
N GLN A 449 -28.76 -14.40 41.59
CA GLN A 449 -29.23 -14.66 42.96
C GLN A 449 -30.76 -14.53 43.07
N LEU A 450 -31.36 -13.51 42.45
CA LEU A 450 -32.81 -13.35 42.38
C LEU A 450 -33.50 -14.50 41.62
N LEU A 451 -32.92 -14.96 40.51
CA LEU A 451 -33.45 -16.10 39.76
C LEU A 451 -33.31 -17.42 40.53
N GLN A 452 -32.23 -17.59 41.29
CA GLN A 452 -32.02 -18.75 42.16
C GLN A 452 -33.05 -18.77 43.32
N GLU A 453 -33.37 -17.62 43.90
CA GLU A 453 -34.45 -17.49 44.90
C GLU A 453 -35.83 -17.81 44.29
N ASN A 454 -36.08 -17.41 43.05
CA ASN A 454 -37.34 -17.69 42.34
C ASN A 454 -37.48 -19.15 41.88
N SER A 455 -36.38 -19.86 41.61
CA SER A 455 -36.39 -21.26 41.16
C SER A 455 -36.74 -22.26 42.26
N ILE A 456 -36.69 -21.86 43.55
CA ILE A 456 -37.12 -22.71 44.67
C ILE A 456 -38.67 -22.83 44.73
N ILE A 457 -39.41 -22.02 43.96
CA ILE A 457 -40.87 -21.94 44.00
C ILE A 457 -41.56 -22.74 42.87
N SER A 458 -40.83 -23.38 41.95
CA SER A 458 -41.44 -24.15 40.84
C SER A 458 -40.75 -25.50 40.56
N GLU A 459 -41.06 -26.50 41.39
CA GLU A 459 -40.72 -27.91 41.15
C GLU A 459 -41.89 -28.67 40.48
N LYS A 460 -41.78 -28.95 39.17
CA LYS A 460 -42.15 -30.23 38.51
C LYS A 460 -42.12 -30.08 36.97
N GLY A 461 -41.18 -30.75 36.31
CA GLY A 461 -41.22 -30.96 34.84
C GLY A 461 -39.86 -31.19 34.15
N THR A 462 -39.40 -32.45 34.19
CA THR A 462 -38.56 -33.19 33.21
C THR A 462 -37.66 -32.46 32.18
N VAL A 463 -36.34 -32.67 32.35
CA VAL A 463 -35.29 -33.09 31.39
C VAL A 463 -35.44 -32.72 29.90
N ALA A 464 -34.57 -31.81 29.42
CA ALA A 464 -33.94 -31.87 28.09
C ALA A 464 -32.68 -30.96 28.02
N HIS A 465 -31.53 -31.60 27.84
CA HIS A 465 -30.34 -31.18 27.08
C HIS A 465 -30.12 -29.68 26.77
N GLU A 466 -29.34 -28.96 27.58
CA GLU A 466 -28.61 -27.75 27.15
C GLU A 466 -27.21 -27.66 27.80
N GLN A 467 -26.24 -28.32 27.18
CA GLN A 467 -24.81 -28.11 27.46
C GLN A 467 -24.17 -27.31 26.33
N GLY A 468 -24.83 -26.20 25.93
CA GLY A 468 -24.46 -25.36 24.79
C GLY A 468 -24.46 -23.85 25.05
N THR A 469 -24.89 -23.39 26.22
CA THR A 469 -25.17 -21.96 26.48
C THR A 469 -24.01 -21.21 27.13
N LEU A 470 -23.08 -21.88 27.81
CA LEU A 470 -21.95 -21.24 28.49
C LEU A 470 -20.74 -20.91 27.58
N LYS A 471 -20.53 -21.65 26.48
CA LYS A 471 -19.45 -21.37 25.51
C LYS A 471 -19.78 -20.23 24.54
N ASN A 472 -21.07 -19.91 24.35
CA ASN A 472 -21.51 -18.86 23.43
C ASN A 472 -21.58 -17.46 24.08
N LEU A 473 -21.62 -17.36 25.41
CA LEU A 473 -21.59 -16.08 26.12
C LEU A 473 -20.18 -15.47 26.19
N LEU A 474 -19.13 -16.29 26.26
CA LEU A 474 -17.74 -15.84 26.23
C LEU A 474 -17.27 -15.42 24.83
N LYS A 475 -17.82 -15.99 23.75
CA LYS A 475 -17.47 -15.60 22.37
C LYS A 475 -18.23 -14.36 21.87
N ARG A 476 -19.39 -14.03 22.44
CA ARG A 476 -20.26 -12.95 21.93
C ARG A 476 -20.05 -11.59 22.61
N THR A 477 -19.41 -11.55 23.78
CA THR A 477 -19.25 -10.32 24.58
C THR A 477 -17.89 -9.63 24.41
N TYR A 478 -16.80 -10.36 24.14
CA TYR A 478 -15.46 -9.74 24.04
C TYR A 478 -15.12 -9.07 22.70
N LEU A 479 -15.97 -9.19 21.67
CA LEU A 479 -15.65 -8.71 20.32
C LEU A 479 -16.67 -7.76 19.71
N LYS A 480 -17.84 -7.57 20.35
CA LYS A 480 -18.85 -6.62 19.87
C LYS A 480 -18.68 -5.19 20.38
N HIS A 481 -17.81 -4.95 21.37
CA HIS A 481 -17.61 -3.60 21.93
C HIS A 481 -16.45 -2.83 21.28
N TRP A 482 -15.56 -3.50 20.53
CA TRP A 482 -14.46 -2.85 19.79
C TRP A 482 -14.90 -2.19 18.47
N VAL A 483 -16.16 -2.36 18.07
CA VAL A 483 -16.77 -1.60 16.98
C VAL A 483 -17.77 -0.65 17.59
N GLY A 484 -17.33 0.58 17.84
CA GLY A 484 -18.11 1.64 18.45
C GLY A 484 -19.52 1.73 17.85
N LYS A 485 -20.52 1.49 18.70
CA LYS A 485 -21.91 1.83 18.44
C LYS A 485 -22.07 3.32 18.77
N GLY A 486 -21.80 4.18 17.80
CA GLY A 486 -22.12 5.60 17.91
C GLY A 486 -23.61 5.78 18.11
N SER A 487 -24.01 6.08 19.34
CA SER A 487 -25.36 6.53 19.68
C SER A 487 -25.39 8.04 19.42
N SER A 488 -26.40 8.47 18.68
CA SER A 488 -26.77 9.88 18.54
C SER A 488 -28.25 9.96 18.88
N GLU A 489 -28.55 9.91 20.18
CA GLU A 489 -29.76 10.47 20.76
C GLU A 489 -29.30 11.51 21.79
N HIS A 490 -29.73 12.75 21.55
CA HIS A 490 -29.83 13.91 22.44
C HIS A 490 -28.58 14.58 23.06
N GLU A 491 -28.43 15.84 22.60
CA GLU A 491 -28.27 17.07 23.38
C GLU A 491 -26.88 17.63 23.73
N ASN A 492 -26.59 18.73 23.00
CA ASN A 492 -26.20 20.06 23.44
C ASN A 492 -24.91 20.35 24.24
N GLU A 493 -24.30 21.43 23.74
CA GLU A 493 -23.38 22.39 24.34
C GLU A 493 -21.85 22.21 24.20
N PHE A 494 -21.30 23.23 23.52
CA PHE A 494 -19.96 23.82 23.64
C PHE A 494 -18.74 22.92 23.32
N HIS A 495 -18.09 23.17 22.18
CA HIS A 495 -16.89 24.01 22.14
C HIS A 495 -16.41 24.26 20.70
N GLN A 496 -15.74 25.38 20.56
CA GLN A 496 -15.40 26.14 19.36
C GLN A 496 -14.02 25.71 18.83
N GLY A 497 -13.89 25.59 17.50
CA GLY A 497 -12.63 25.76 16.76
C GLY A 497 -11.77 24.50 16.52
N THR A 498 -11.61 24.11 15.25
CA THR A 498 -10.34 24.12 14.48
C THR A 498 -10.45 23.20 13.26
N THR A 499 -10.12 23.77 12.10
CA THR A 499 -10.34 23.30 10.72
C THR A 499 -9.37 22.21 10.21
N GLU A 500 -8.79 21.37 11.07
CA GLU A 500 -7.82 20.33 10.67
C GLU A 500 -8.35 18.88 10.80
N SER A 501 -9.53 18.67 11.38
CA SER A 501 -10.02 17.34 11.76
C SER A 501 -10.64 16.50 10.62
N SER A 502 -10.91 17.09 9.45
CA SER A 502 -11.62 16.40 8.35
C SER A 502 -10.72 15.46 7.51
N SER A 503 -9.42 15.75 7.39
CA SER A 503 -8.46 14.90 6.67
C SER A 503 -8.02 13.71 7.52
N VAL A 504 -7.87 13.93 8.84
CA VAL A 504 -7.51 12.90 9.82
C VAL A 504 -8.65 11.88 9.94
N ASN A 505 -9.91 12.32 9.94
CA ASN A 505 -11.06 11.41 10.03
C ASN A 505 -11.23 10.49 8.80
N ARG A 506 -10.88 10.92 7.58
CA ARG A 506 -10.90 10.03 6.39
C ARG A 506 -9.78 9.00 6.44
N LYS A 507 -8.59 9.40 6.88
CA LYS A 507 -7.45 8.48 7.05
C LYS A 507 -7.75 7.46 8.15
N ILE A 508 -8.26 7.90 9.30
CA ILE A 508 -8.73 7.02 10.39
C ILE A 508 -9.84 6.07 9.90
N SER A 509 -10.78 6.51 9.07
CA SER A 509 -11.85 5.65 8.54
C SER A 509 -11.33 4.59 7.57
N MET A 510 -10.38 4.93 6.69
CA MET A 510 -9.74 3.95 5.79
C MET A 510 -8.83 3.00 6.56
N ASP A 511 -8.06 3.51 7.53
CA ASP A 511 -7.23 2.71 8.41
C ASP A 511 -8.09 1.78 9.28
N LEU A 512 -9.26 2.23 9.73
CA LEU A 512 -10.24 1.41 10.45
C LEU A 512 -10.85 0.31 9.56
N ALA A 513 -11.14 0.61 8.28
CA ALA A 513 -11.64 -0.39 7.34
C ALA A 513 -10.55 -1.43 7.00
N ARG A 514 -9.30 -0.99 6.78
CA ARG A 514 -8.14 -1.88 6.61
C ARG A 514 -7.91 -2.73 7.85
N LEU A 515 -7.92 -2.13 9.04
CA LEU A 515 -7.81 -2.85 10.31
C LEU A 515 -8.95 -3.83 10.53
N LYS A 516 -10.17 -3.54 10.07
CA LYS A 516 -11.29 -4.49 10.13
C LYS A 516 -11.09 -5.68 9.19
N ILE A 517 -10.56 -5.45 7.98
CA ILE A 517 -10.23 -6.51 7.02
C ILE A 517 -9.07 -7.36 7.55
N GLU A 518 -8.01 -6.74 8.05
CA GLU A 518 -6.88 -7.43 8.67
C GLU A 518 -7.31 -8.21 9.91
N ASN A 519 -8.16 -7.64 10.77
CA ASN A 519 -8.68 -8.35 11.94
C ASN A 519 -9.58 -9.54 11.53
N ALA A 520 -10.41 -9.40 10.48
CA ALA A 520 -11.18 -10.51 9.94
C ALA A 520 -10.27 -11.62 9.37
N ALA A 521 -9.22 -11.26 8.63
CA ALA A 521 -8.23 -12.20 8.11
C ALA A 521 -7.44 -12.88 9.24
N LEU A 522 -7.07 -12.15 10.29
CA LEU A 522 -6.42 -12.71 11.48
C LEU A 522 -7.36 -13.64 12.26
N GLN A 523 -8.64 -13.33 12.35
CA GLN A 523 -9.64 -14.23 12.97
C GLN A 523 -9.82 -15.52 12.18
N GLU A 524 -9.83 -15.43 10.85
CA GLU A 524 -9.88 -16.61 9.97
C GLU A 524 -8.60 -17.45 10.10
N SER A 525 -7.43 -16.82 10.09
CA SER A 525 -6.14 -17.48 10.34
C SER A 525 -6.10 -18.17 11.71
N LEU A 526 -6.59 -17.50 12.76
CA LEU A 526 -6.70 -18.08 14.10
C LEU A 526 -7.64 -19.28 14.13
N ALA A 527 -8.81 -19.18 13.46
CA ALA A 527 -9.75 -20.29 13.36
C ALA A 527 -9.18 -21.49 12.59
N ASN A 528 -8.40 -21.25 11.53
CA ASN A 528 -7.70 -22.29 10.78
C ASN A 528 -6.58 -22.93 11.61
N MET A 529 -5.84 -22.14 12.41
CA MET A 529 -4.84 -22.65 13.34
C MET A 529 -5.46 -23.48 14.48
N GLU A 530 -6.64 -23.09 14.99
CA GLU A 530 -7.41 -23.88 15.95
C GLU A 530 -7.84 -25.22 15.36
N ARG A 531 -8.34 -25.22 14.11
CA ARG A 531 -8.70 -26.45 13.37
C ARG A 531 -7.49 -27.36 13.18
N LEU A 532 -6.36 -26.81 12.71
CA LEU A 532 -5.11 -27.55 12.53
C LEU A 532 -4.63 -28.15 13.85
N THR A 533 -4.61 -27.37 14.93
CA THR A 533 -4.21 -27.83 16.27
C THR A 533 -5.13 -28.95 16.77
N SER A 534 -6.43 -28.85 16.51
CA SER A 534 -7.39 -29.92 16.84
C SER A 534 -7.13 -31.20 16.04
N SER A 535 -6.87 -31.09 14.73
CA SER A 535 -6.57 -32.25 13.88
C SER A 535 -5.26 -32.92 14.30
N ILE A 536 -4.22 -32.15 14.61
CA ILE A 536 -2.94 -32.67 15.14
C ILE A 536 -3.16 -33.45 16.45
N ARG A 537 -3.92 -32.89 17.39
CA ARG A 537 -4.22 -33.57 18.67
C ARG A 537 -4.98 -34.86 18.46
N LYS A 538 -5.99 -34.87 17.58
CA LYS A 538 -6.76 -36.07 17.25
C LYS A 538 -5.90 -37.15 16.60
N LEU A 539 -5.09 -36.78 15.61
CA LEU A 539 -4.17 -37.70 14.96
C LEU A 539 -3.16 -38.28 15.94
N HIS A 540 -2.58 -37.45 16.82
CA HIS A 540 -1.64 -37.89 17.85
C HIS A 540 -2.28 -38.90 18.83
N VAL A 541 -3.52 -38.65 19.26
CA VAL A 541 -4.28 -39.60 20.11
C VAL A 541 -4.56 -40.90 19.36
N SER A 542 -4.95 -40.84 18.09
CA SER A 542 -5.19 -42.03 17.26
C SER A 542 -3.91 -42.85 17.03
N LEU A 543 -2.77 -42.19 16.83
CA LEU A 543 -1.46 -42.84 16.69
C LEU A 543 -0.98 -43.47 18.00
N LEU A 544 -1.18 -42.80 19.13
CA LEU A 544 -0.90 -43.37 20.46
C LEU A 544 -1.75 -44.61 20.70
N LYS A 545 -3.04 -44.54 20.36
CA LYS A 545 -3.95 -45.68 20.48
C LYS A 545 -3.53 -46.85 19.58
N ALA A 546 -3.18 -46.59 18.32
CA ALA A 546 -2.67 -47.63 17.41
C ALA A 546 -1.37 -48.27 17.94
N LYS A 547 -0.47 -47.47 18.53
CA LYS A 547 0.76 -47.95 19.18
C LYS A 547 0.49 -48.80 20.41
N ASP A 548 -0.47 -48.42 21.24
CA ASP A 548 -0.87 -49.17 22.44
C ASP A 548 -1.61 -50.46 22.09
N ASP A 549 -2.43 -50.45 21.03
CA ASP A 549 -3.14 -51.62 20.49
C ASP A 549 -2.16 -52.68 19.93
N VAL A 550 -1.07 -52.25 19.28
CA VAL A 550 0.01 -53.12 18.82
C VAL A 550 0.84 -53.67 20.00
N LYS A 551 1.11 -52.85 21.02
CA LYS A 551 1.89 -53.29 22.21
C LYS A 551 1.12 -54.20 23.15
N SER A 552 -0.20 -54.03 23.25
CA SER A 552 -1.07 -54.83 24.12
C SER A 552 -1.49 -56.16 23.49
N GLY A 553 -1.10 -56.44 22.24
CA GLY A 553 -1.48 -57.66 21.53
C GLY A 553 -2.98 -57.73 21.25
N SER A 554 -3.60 -56.58 20.94
CA SER A 554 -5.03 -56.53 20.63
C SER A 554 -5.36 -57.35 19.35
N PRO A 555 -6.60 -57.85 19.21
CA PRO A 555 -7.02 -58.58 18.01
C PRO A 555 -6.74 -57.79 16.73
N VAL A 556 -6.28 -58.46 15.67
CA VAL A 556 -5.92 -57.84 14.37
C VAL A 556 -7.03 -56.94 13.84
N GLU A 557 -8.29 -57.31 14.04
CA GLU A 557 -9.46 -56.52 13.62
C GLU A 557 -9.62 -55.19 14.37
N ASN A 558 -9.19 -55.13 15.63
CA ASN A 558 -9.15 -53.87 16.38
C ASN A 558 -8.02 -52.97 15.91
N ILE A 559 -6.85 -53.54 15.57
CA ILE A 559 -5.70 -52.82 15.01
C ILE A 559 -6.07 -52.22 13.64
N ILE A 560 -6.79 -52.95 12.80
CA ILE A 560 -7.30 -52.46 11.51
C ILE A 560 -8.27 -51.28 11.70
N LYS A 561 -9.19 -51.37 12.67
CA LYS A 561 -10.11 -50.26 13.01
C LYS A 561 -9.38 -49.03 13.54
N THR A 562 -8.31 -49.19 14.33
CA THR A 562 -7.51 -48.05 14.76
C THR A 562 -6.67 -47.46 13.63
N LEU A 563 -6.15 -48.27 12.71
CA LEU A 563 -5.51 -47.79 11.47
C LEU A 563 -6.47 -46.98 10.57
N GLU A 564 -7.73 -47.41 10.43
CA GLU A 564 -8.76 -46.64 9.72
C GLU A 564 -9.06 -45.30 10.39
N SER A 565 -9.12 -45.28 11.72
CA SER A 565 -9.26 -44.03 12.47
C SER A 565 -8.05 -43.09 12.30
N VAL A 566 -6.84 -43.64 12.18
CA VAL A 566 -5.63 -42.85 11.87
C VAL A 566 -5.70 -42.30 10.44
N LEU A 567 -6.15 -43.10 9.47
CA LEU A 567 -6.30 -42.68 8.08
C LEU A 567 -7.30 -41.52 7.92
N VAL A 568 -8.45 -41.61 8.60
CA VAL A 568 -9.46 -40.53 8.60
C VAL A 568 -8.88 -39.25 9.19
N GLU A 569 -8.19 -39.31 10.33
CA GLU A 569 -7.64 -38.11 10.94
C GLU A 569 -6.41 -37.55 10.20
N ALA A 570 -5.64 -38.39 9.52
CA ALA A 570 -4.55 -37.95 8.64
C ALA A 570 -5.11 -37.21 7.40
N ASN A 571 -6.20 -37.70 6.80
CA ASN A 571 -6.89 -36.99 5.71
C ASN A 571 -7.51 -35.66 6.20
N ASN A 572 -8.13 -35.64 7.38
CA ASN A 572 -8.63 -34.39 7.98
C ASN A 572 -7.50 -33.38 8.26
N MET A 573 -6.31 -33.85 8.64
CA MET A 573 -5.11 -33.01 8.82
C MET A 573 -4.58 -32.51 7.48
N LYS A 574 -4.58 -33.34 6.42
CA LYS A 574 -4.21 -32.94 5.05
C LYS A 574 -5.11 -31.80 4.55
N THR A 575 -6.42 -31.94 4.72
CA THR A 575 -7.39 -30.88 4.37
C THR A 575 -7.19 -29.62 5.23
N ALA A 576 -6.93 -29.77 6.53
CA ALA A 576 -6.69 -28.64 7.42
C ALA A 576 -5.43 -27.84 7.03
N ILE A 577 -4.33 -28.53 6.70
CA ILE A 577 -3.08 -27.92 6.20
C ILE A 577 -3.35 -27.18 4.89
N GLY A 578 -4.04 -27.82 3.94
CA GLY A 578 -4.43 -27.21 2.67
C GLY A 578 -5.28 -25.95 2.84
N SER A 579 -6.21 -25.95 3.80
CA SER A 579 -7.07 -24.79 4.10
C SER A 579 -6.39 -23.67 4.89
N SER A 580 -5.23 -23.93 5.49
CA SER A 580 -4.46 -22.95 6.26
C SER A 580 -3.42 -22.21 5.42
N LEU A 581 -3.22 -22.62 4.16
CA LEU A 581 -2.38 -21.96 3.18
C LEU A 581 -3.17 -20.85 2.46
N PRO A 582 -2.56 -19.71 2.12
CA PRO A 582 -3.24 -18.64 1.38
C PRO A 582 -3.78 -19.15 0.04
N VAL A 583 -4.99 -18.73 -0.32
CA VAL A 583 -5.78 -19.18 -1.50
C VAL A 583 -5.14 -18.83 -2.87
N SER A 584 -3.93 -18.26 -2.89
CA SER A 584 -3.14 -18.11 -4.13
C SER A 584 -2.37 -19.39 -4.51
N TRP A 585 -2.58 -20.50 -3.80
CA TRP A 585 -1.69 -21.68 -3.81
C TRP A 585 -2.44 -23.03 -3.82
N SER A 586 -3.64 -23.11 -4.41
CA SER A 586 -4.28 -24.39 -4.71
C SER A 586 -4.41 -24.56 -6.23
N ALA A 587 -3.49 -25.32 -6.83
CA ALA A 587 -3.68 -25.90 -8.15
C ALA A 587 -4.77 -26.97 -8.01
N ASP A 588 -5.99 -26.63 -8.44
CA ASP A 588 -7.08 -27.60 -8.53
C ASP A 588 -6.87 -28.42 -9.81
N VAL A 589 -6.82 -29.73 -9.61
CA VAL A 589 -6.71 -30.75 -10.65
C VAL A 589 -8.13 -31.01 -11.19
N ASP A 590 -8.24 -31.14 -12.51
CA ASP A 590 -9.40 -31.56 -13.32
C ASP A 590 -10.42 -30.49 -13.80
N ALA A 591 -10.27 -30.07 -15.07
CA ALA A 591 -11.37 -30.02 -16.04
C ALA A 591 -10.86 -29.89 -17.50
N SER A 592 -10.80 -31.03 -18.20
CA SER A 592 -11.12 -31.27 -19.61
C SER A 592 -11.02 -30.13 -20.65
N ILE A 593 -9.97 -30.21 -21.49
CA ILE A 593 -9.92 -30.09 -22.97
C ILE A 593 -11.00 -29.21 -23.64
N ILE A 594 -10.57 -28.06 -24.20
CA ILE A 594 -10.97 -27.64 -25.57
C ILE A 594 -9.73 -27.07 -26.30
N TYR A 595 -9.30 -27.82 -27.31
CA TYR A 595 -8.34 -27.45 -28.33
C TYR A 595 -8.92 -26.36 -29.25
N ALA A 596 -8.32 -25.17 -29.33
CA ALA A 596 -8.28 -24.34 -30.55
C ALA A 596 -7.39 -23.09 -30.39
N ASN A 597 -6.56 -22.85 -31.40
CA ASN A 597 -5.90 -21.57 -31.77
C ASN A 597 -4.47 -21.29 -31.26
N LEU A 598 -3.52 -22.00 -31.86
CA LEU A 598 -2.45 -21.49 -32.74
C LEU A 598 -2.09 -19.97 -32.72
N TYR A 599 -0.79 -19.73 -32.49
CA TYR A 599 0.09 -18.66 -33.03
C TYR A 599 -0.15 -17.20 -32.61
N GLU A 600 0.72 -16.62 -31.76
CA GLU A 600 1.86 -15.77 -32.18
C GLU A 600 2.71 -15.27 -30.97
N PRO A 601 3.98 -14.87 -31.18
CA PRO A 601 4.98 -14.70 -30.11
C PRO A 601 5.31 -13.23 -29.80
N THR A 602 5.38 -12.86 -28.52
CA THR A 602 6.10 -11.67 -28.00
C THR A 602 6.03 -11.70 -26.47
N GLY A 603 7.06 -11.48 -25.65
CA GLY A 603 8.36 -10.87 -25.80
C GLY A 603 8.73 -10.27 -24.42
N SER A 604 9.93 -10.58 -23.94
CA SER A 604 10.67 -10.02 -22.79
C SER A 604 10.32 -10.47 -21.35
N PRO A 605 11.34 -10.85 -20.53
CA PRO A 605 11.18 -11.36 -19.18
C PRO A 605 11.29 -10.23 -18.13
N GLU A 606 10.24 -10.01 -17.35
CA GLU A 606 10.40 -9.44 -16.02
C GLU A 606 10.49 -10.59 -15.03
N THR A 607 11.62 -10.63 -14.31
CA THR A 607 11.91 -11.62 -13.28
C THR A 607 10.82 -11.62 -12.21
N PRO A 608 10.02 -12.70 -12.05
CA PRO A 608 9.17 -12.80 -10.89
C PRO A 608 10.07 -13.07 -9.69
N LYS A 609 9.95 -12.22 -8.68
CA LYS A 609 10.48 -12.51 -7.35
C LYS A 609 9.98 -13.90 -6.97
N ASN A 610 10.91 -14.85 -6.87
CA ASN A 610 10.66 -16.17 -6.32
C ASN A 610 9.96 -16.00 -4.97
N ASN A 611 8.65 -16.21 -4.96
CA ASN A 611 7.91 -16.52 -3.75
C ASN A 611 8.43 -17.87 -3.28
N LYS A 612 9.47 -17.83 -2.44
CA LYS A 612 9.98 -19.00 -1.74
C LYS A 612 8.80 -19.62 -1.00
N ALA A 613 8.44 -20.84 -1.41
CA ALA A 613 7.57 -21.70 -0.62
C ALA A 613 8.08 -21.70 0.82
N ASP A 614 7.18 -21.58 1.80
CA ASP A 614 7.53 -21.83 3.19
C ASP A 614 7.90 -23.32 3.31
N PRO A 615 9.19 -23.66 3.51
CA PRO A 615 9.64 -25.05 3.52
C PRO A 615 9.00 -25.86 4.65
N VAL A 616 8.48 -25.20 5.69
CA VAL A 616 7.83 -25.84 6.84
C VAL A 616 6.45 -26.39 6.46
N SER A 617 5.70 -25.67 5.64
CA SER A 617 4.35 -26.07 5.21
C SER A 617 4.38 -27.20 4.17
N VAL A 618 5.35 -27.17 3.25
CA VAL A 618 5.58 -28.25 2.26
C VAL A 618 6.01 -29.54 2.94
N ALA A 619 6.99 -29.46 3.85
CA ALA A 619 7.41 -30.61 4.65
C ALA A 619 6.25 -31.18 5.50
N GLY A 620 5.40 -30.32 6.06
CA GLY A 620 4.21 -30.75 6.82
C GLY A 620 3.19 -31.52 5.98
N PHE A 621 3.00 -31.14 4.71
CA PHE A 621 2.10 -31.84 3.80
C PHE A 621 2.69 -33.20 3.37
N GLU A 622 3.96 -33.24 2.97
CA GLU A 622 4.68 -34.47 2.62
C GLU A 622 4.70 -35.49 3.78
N MET A 623 4.91 -35.02 5.01
CA MET A 623 4.89 -35.89 6.20
C MET A 623 3.52 -36.53 6.44
N VAL A 624 2.42 -35.83 6.14
CA VAL A 624 1.06 -36.39 6.27
C VAL A 624 0.78 -37.40 5.15
N GLU A 625 1.26 -37.15 3.92
CA GLU A 625 1.14 -38.10 2.82
C GLU A 625 1.95 -39.39 3.06
N LEU A 626 3.17 -39.27 3.57
CA LEU A 626 3.98 -40.42 3.98
C LEU A 626 3.30 -41.22 5.10
N LEU A 627 2.65 -40.55 6.05
CA LEU A 627 1.89 -41.23 7.10
C LEU A 627 0.68 -41.98 6.54
N ILE A 628 -0.06 -41.37 5.61
CA ILE A 628 -1.20 -42.01 4.93
C ILE A 628 -0.70 -43.28 4.19
N LEU A 629 0.39 -43.16 3.43
CA LEU A 629 0.98 -44.29 2.71
C LEU A 629 1.42 -45.41 3.67
N ALA A 630 2.12 -45.07 4.76
CA ALA A 630 2.56 -46.04 5.75
C ALA A 630 1.38 -46.80 6.40
N VAL A 631 0.30 -46.09 6.71
CA VAL A 631 -0.92 -46.68 7.28
C VAL A 631 -1.61 -47.62 6.28
N LEU A 632 -1.65 -47.26 5.00
CA LEU A 632 -2.21 -48.12 3.94
C LEU A 632 -1.38 -49.40 3.76
N LEU A 633 -0.05 -49.30 3.69
CA LEU A 633 0.85 -50.45 3.58
C LEU A 633 0.74 -51.38 4.80
N GLN A 634 0.63 -50.81 6.00
CA GLN A 634 0.50 -51.59 7.23
C GLN A 634 -0.88 -52.26 7.34
N LYS A 635 -1.94 -51.60 6.86
CA LYS A 635 -3.27 -52.20 6.74
C LYS A 635 -3.27 -53.36 5.75
N GLU A 636 -2.65 -53.20 4.58
CA GLU A 636 -2.53 -54.25 3.54
C GLU A 636 -1.78 -55.48 4.08
N THR A 637 -0.69 -55.26 4.80
CA THR A 637 0.09 -56.34 5.43
C THR A 637 -0.74 -57.11 6.48
N LEU A 638 -1.52 -56.42 7.30
CA LEU A 638 -2.36 -57.04 8.33
C LEU A 638 -3.60 -57.76 7.75
N MET A 639 -4.17 -57.25 6.66
CA MET A 639 -5.24 -57.94 5.93
C MET A 639 -4.73 -59.20 5.23
N GLY A 640 -3.52 -59.16 4.65
CA GLY A 640 -2.87 -60.35 4.08
C GLY A 640 -2.56 -61.45 5.10
N ILE A 641 -2.28 -61.09 6.35
CA ILE A 641 -2.11 -62.05 7.47
C ILE A 641 -3.46 -62.62 7.94
N SER A 642 -4.56 -61.84 7.82
CA SER A 642 -5.91 -62.30 8.15
C SER A 642 -6.49 -63.30 7.13
N GLU A 643 -6.04 -63.28 5.88
CA GLU A 643 -6.53 -64.16 4.81
C GLU A 643 -5.79 -65.50 4.71
N ASN A 644 -4.63 -65.65 5.38
CA ASN A 644 -3.89 -66.91 5.51
C ASN A 644 -3.59 -67.25 6.98
N PRO A 645 -4.50 -67.96 7.68
CA PRO A 645 -4.28 -68.36 9.08
C PRO A 645 -3.34 -69.57 9.23
N HIS A 646 -2.69 -70.04 8.16
CA HIS A 646 -1.78 -71.19 8.18
C HIS A 646 -0.46 -70.89 7.45
N ILE A 647 0.46 -70.22 8.15
CA ILE A 647 1.89 -70.55 8.16
C ILE A 647 2.35 -70.51 9.62
#